data_AF-A0AAV1P7L5-F1
#
_entry.id   AF-A0AAV1P7L5-F1
#
_cell.length_a   1.000
_cell.length_b   1.000
_cell.length_c   1.000
_cell.angle_alpha   90.00
_cell.angle_beta   90.00
_cell.angle_gamma   90.00
#
_symmetry.space_group_name_H-M   'P 1'
#
loop_
_entity.id
_entity.type
_entity.pdbx_description
1 polymer ?
#
loop_
_entity_poly.entity_id
_entity_poly.type
_entity_poly.pdbx_seq_one_letter_code
_entity_poly.pdbx_strand_id
1 'polypeptide(L)'
;MSLTLTTSSGQLGFCTAKGKSPLTRRRSTALFGRRHKLKANMEADLLSIWPRMEPFLLGALQVAPSSKLGLHYLRKMAIYVRTRDGCFPVLGWPMWRHIACGKLQLPEELAWLYFETFDLHIGHTPEERLEWAECLSQCTSKCELDQQRNKLSVDTLRFLLFLYIQQLNRVSLRTSLIGEEWPSPRTRSPSPSDREAKTSSQNKNWDDQAHLSFVQSHLAEILELLVEPGQLSHSGQALRDCQISLEAVRSLGLLLEGSTSHARVVQPVHRLLTKGPLQTTAGYCALNRSFPLHKLLSCLQHSLTLNPFGITACLRSGKKLAWAQQVEGAMKRAKIARNTHMAPPGSKMVLMSQVFKQTLAKTSDKLTGANIKIHRCSDAFIYLLSPLRSVSVDKCRDSTVVLGPVETNVHIYSCQNVRVVCVAGRIAIGASSRCTIHVLTPTRPVLLPGNTDITLGPLHTFYPSLEDHMASVGLAVVPNAWDQPLLLGAEGLVNTSLNTPSNPDSACYRLLPPAEFHTLVVPFQMEGDTCEVPGGLPPLYQAAVDEKQKRIQNWQKTVMEARLTKEQKRQFQEIVEVKFHEWLLETGHRQELDSLIPPTIAPPKASDGPSTDTPQIVFYEDKNFQGRRYECDSDCSDFHAYLSRCNSIRVESGAWVVYERPNYMGYQYVLTRGEYPEYQRWMGLNDRLSSCKMVHFTSGSQYKMQLYEKADFGGQAFEATEDCPSLLEKFRWREVNSCKVFDGWWVFYEHPNYRGRQYFLEKGEYRKPGDWGAVSPTIQSFRRFTE
;
A
#
# COMPACT_ATOMS: atom_id res chain seq x y z
N MET A 1 -12.25 -32.68 68.80
CA MET A 1 -11.87 -33.51 67.64
C MET A 1 -12.09 -32.66 66.39
N SER A 2 -11.19 -31.79 65.94
CA SER A 2 -9.74 -31.60 66.18
C SER A 2 -8.84 -32.61 65.46
N LEU A 3 -8.31 -32.19 64.30
CA LEU A 3 -7.03 -32.50 63.63
C LEU A 3 -6.93 -31.47 62.47
N THR A 4 -6.09 -30.43 62.35
CA THR A 4 -4.72 -30.05 62.79
C THR A 4 -3.60 -30.91 62.19
N LEU A 5 -2.48 -30.43 61.63
CA LEU A 5 -1.93 -29.09 61.25
C LEU A 5 -0.93 -29.37 60.06
N THR A 6 -0.05 -28.51 59.48
CA THR A 6 0.54 -27.18 59.79
C THR A 6 1.02 -26.52 58.47
N THR A 7 1.30 -25.20 58.45
CA THR A 7 2.15 -24.53 57.43
C THR A 7 3.66 -24.79 57.66
N SER A 8 4.50 -24.60 56.63
CA SER A 8 5.97 -24.51 56.78
C SER A 8 6.55 -23.25 56.11
N SER A 9 7.76 -22.86 56.52
CA SER A 9 8.38 -21.55 56.23
C SER A 9 9.88 -21.68 55.94
N GLY A 10 10.46 -20.79 55.12
CA GLY A 10 11.91 -20.79 54.85
C GLY A 10 12.45 -19.50 54.24
N GLN A 11 12.82 -18.53 55.09
CA GLN A 11 13.68 -17.40 54.73
C GLN A 11 14.99 -17.47 55.51
N LEU A 12 16.12 -17.46 54.81
CA LEU A 12 17.49 -17.29 55.31
C LEU A 12 18.35 -16.79 54.14
N GLY A 13 19.24 -15.80 54.27
CA GLY A 13 19.47 -14.92 55.42
C GLY A 13 20.39 -13.75 55.04
N PHE A 14 20.35 -12.65 55.82
CA PHE A 14 21.28 -11.53 55.68
C PHE A 14 22.52 -11.74 56.56
N CYS A 15 23.69 -11.30 56.11
CA CYS A 15 24.83 -11.04 56.99
C CYS A 15 25.64 -9.79 56.58
N THR A 16 25.94 -8.97 57.57
CA THR A 16 26.65 -7.67 57.55
C THR A 16 28.13 -7.83 57.94
N ALA A 17 29.06 -6.87 57.87
CA ALA A 17 29.28 -5.61 57.12
C ALA A 17 30.68 -5.06 57.55
N LYS A 18 30.99 -3.79 57.25
CA LYS A 18 32.24 -3.02 57.54
C LYS A 18 33.41 -3.35 56.57
N GLY A 19 34.20 -2.38 56.08
CA GLY A 19 34.03 -0.93 56.04
C GLY A 19 35.30 -0.12 56.34
N LYS A 20 35.69 0.79 55.41
CA LYS A 20 36.52 1.99 55.64
C LYS A 20 36.44 2.94 54.44
N SER A 21 36.84 4.20 54.61
CA SER A 21 36.55 5.32 53.69
C SER A 21 37.83 6.18 53.43
N PRO A 22 37.76 7.45 52.94
CA PRO A 22 37.97 7.73 51.51
C PRO A 22 39.09 8.76 51.22
N LEU A 23 39.58 8.86 49.97
CA LEU A 23 40.32 10.05 49.48
C LEU A 23 40.42 10.16 47.94
N THR A 24 40.78 11.36 47.47
CA THR A 24 41.33 11.72 46.14
C THR A 24 40.66 11.22 44.83
N ARG A 25 39.61 11.93 44.37
CA ARG A 25 39.54 12.54 43.00
C ARG A 25 38.29 13.42 42.76
N ARG A 26 38.23 14.61 43.40
CA ARG A 26 37.33 15.71 43.00
C ARG A 26 38.12 16.81 42.26
N ARG A 27 38.06 16.85 40.92
CA ARG A 27 38.28 18.04 40.04
C ARG A 27 38.27 17.65 38.53
N SER A 28 37.08 17.43 37.96
CA SER A 28 36.89 17.38 36.49
C SER A 28 35.41 17.45 36.06
N THR A 29 34.54 16.71 36.74
CA THR A 29 33.13 16.51 36.34
C THR A 29 32.20 17.73 36.42
N ALA A 30 32.62 18.81 37.09
CA ALA A 30 31.78 19.99 37.35
C ALA A 30 31.41 20.80 36.08
N LEU A 31 32.22 20.73 35.01
CA LEU A 31 31.99 21.50 33.78
C LEU A 31 31.05 20.80 32.78
N PHE A 32 31.11 19.46 32.68
CA PHE A 32 30.23 18.70 31.79
C PHE A 32 28.76 18.72 32.24
N GLY A 33 28.52 18.63 33.55
CA GLY A 33 27.17 18.63 34.13
C GLY A 33 26.35 19.89 33.82
N ARG A 34 27.00 21.07 33.69
CA ARG A 34 26.32 22.31 33.30
C ARG A 34 25.96 22.34 31.81
N ARG A 35 26.81 21.84 30.89
CA ARG A 35 26.45 21.78 29.46
C ARG A 35 25.31 20.78 29.19
N HIS A 36 25.27 19.64 29.88
CA HIS A 36 24.13 18.72 29.75
C HIS A 36 22.84 19.25 30.38
N LYS A 37 22.89 19.92 31.55
CA LYS A 37 21.69 20.60 32.08
C LYS A 37 21.23 21.78 31.23
N LEU A 38 22.13 22.53 30.59
CA LEU A 38 21.75 23.61 29.67
C LEU A 38 21.17 23.11 28.34
N LYS A 39 21.59 21.94 27.83
CA LYS A 39 20.89 21.30 26.71
C LYS A 39 19.55 20.68 27.12
N ALA A 40 19.47 19.98 28.25
CA ALA A 40 18.22 19.42 28.75
C ALA A 40 17.17 20.51 29.08
N ASN A 41 17.59 21.68 29.55
CA ASN A 41 16.72 22.84 29.75
C ASN A 41 16.40 23.61 28.45
N MET A 42 16.90 23.18 27.29
CA MET A 42 16.47 23.68 25.96
C MET A 42 15.56 22.68 25.21
N GLU A 43 15.32 21.50 25.77
CA GLU A 43 14.27 20.57 25.32
C GLU A 43 12.98 20.79 26.13
N ALA A 44 12.54 22.05 26.22
CA ALA A 44 11.29 22.42 26.89
C ALA A 44 10.07 21.92 26.08
N ASP A 45 9.08 21.34 26.78
CA ASP A 45 7.86 20.69 26.28
C ASP A 45 7.44 21.10 24.85
N LEU A 46 7.85 20.30 23.85
CA LEU A 46 7.47 20.48 22.44
C LEU A 46 6.01 20.07 22.22
N LEU A 47 5.12 20.94 22.67
CA LEU A 47 3.69 20.87 22.44
C LEU A 47 3.41 20.97 20.93
N SER A 48 2.61 20.03 20.44
CA SER A 48 2.24 19.93 19.03
C SER A 48 0.76 19.61 18.88
N ILE A 49 0.11 20.24 17.89
CA ILE A 49 -1.25 19.95 17.44
C ILE A 49 -1.16 19.54 15.98
N TRP A 50 -1.93 18.54 15.54
CA TRP A 50 -1.87 18.05 14.17
C TRP A 50 -3.24 17.59 13.67
N PRO A 51 -3.45 17.51 12.34
CA PRO A 51 -4.66 16.93 11.76
C PRO A 51 -4.78 15.45 12.11
N ARG A 52 -5.94 15.02 12.61
CA ARG A 52 -6.31 13.61 12.65
C ARG A 52 -6.38 13.09 11.21
N MET A 53 -5.78 11.94 10.92
CA MET A 53 -5.85 11.36 9.57
C MET A 53 -7.28 10.93 9.23
N GLU A 54 -7.94 10.28 10.18
CA GLU A 54 -9.15 9.47 9.99
C GLU A 54 -10.34 10.18 9.31
N PRO A 55 -10.70 11.44 9.62
CA PRO A 55 -11.82 12.12 8.95
C PRO A 55 -11.56 12.36 7.45
N PHE A 56 -10.32 12.69 7.07
CA PHE A 56 -9.93 12.87 5.67
C PHE A 56 -9.73 11.52 4.97
N LEU A 57 -9.26 10.52 5.72
CA LEU A 57 -8.98 9.16 5.24
C LEU A 57 -10.27 8.43 4.83
N LEU A 58 -11.24 8.41 5.73
CA LEU A 58 -12.47 7.60 5.64
C LEU A 58 -13.69 8.43 5.23
N GLY A 59 -13.70 9.71 5.63
CA GLY A 59 -14.87 10.57 5.57
C GLY A 59 -14.94 11.53 4.38
N ALA A 60 -13.81 11.98 3.84
CA ALA A 60 -13.79 12.84 2.66
C ALA A 60 -13.98 12.00 1.39
N LEU A 61 -15.03 12.26 0.59
CA LEU A 61 -15.21 11.56 -0.68
C LEU A 61 -14.14 11.98 -1.70
N GLN A 62 -13.63 11.05 -2.50
CA GLN A 62 -12.62 11.30 -3.55
C GLN A 62 -13.24 11.83 -4.86
N VAL A 63 -14.22 12.72 -4.72
CA VAL A 63 -14.91 13.42 -5.81
C VAL A 63 -15.01 14.89 -5.39
N ALA A 64 -14.97 15.82 -6.35
CA ALA A 64 -15.19 17.23 -6.04
C ALA A 64 -16.62 17.40 -5.44
N PRO A 65 -16.77 18.05 -4.27
CA PRO A 65 -18.08 18.19 -3.64
C PRO A 65 -18.96 19.14 -4.45
N SER A 66 -20.28 18.97 -4.32
CA SER A 66 -21.25 19.93 -4.85
C SER A 66 -20.91 21.36 -4.38
N SER A 67 -21.03 22.33 -5.29
CA SER A 67 -20.85 23.75 -4.98
C SER A 67 -21.79 24.25 -3.86
N LYS A 68 -22.92 23.54 -3.66
CA LYS A 68 -23.90 23.73 -2.59
C LYS A 68 -23.36 23.37 -1.18
N LEU A 69 -22.20 22.71 -1.07
CA LEU A 69 -21.49 22.46 0.18
C LEU A 69 -20.37 23.49 0.45
N GLY A 70 -20.30 24.59 -0.30
CA GLY A 70 -19.36 25.68 -0.02
C GLY A 70 -19.67 26.44 1.28
N LEU A 71 -18.67 27.10 1.85
CA LEU A 71 -18.74 27.82 3.14
C LEU A 71 -20.01 28.66 3.33
N HIS A 72 -20.43 29.40 2.30
CA HIS A 72 -21.63 30.24 2.33
C HIS A 72 -22.92 29.45 2.69
N TYR A 73 -23.07 28.25 2.15
CA TYR A 73 -24.22 27.38 2.43
C TYR A 73 -24.09 26.69 3.79
N LEU A 74 -22.87 26.28 4.17
CA LEU A 74 -22.62 25.69 5.49
C LEU A 74 -22.82 26.71 6.64
N ARG A 75 -22.44 27.99 6.45
CA ARG A 75 -22.80 29.09 7.36
C ARG A 75 -24.32 29.26 7.46
N LYS A 76 -25.05 29.26 6.33
CA LYS A 76 -26.52 29.33 6.32
C LYS A 76 -27.17 28.15 7.04
N MET A 77 -26.64 26.93 6.87
CA MET A 77 -27.06 25.74 7.61
C MET A 77 -26.79 25.88 9.11
N ALA A 78 -25.59 26.31 9.51
CA ALA A 78 -25.23 26.51 10.92
C ALA A 78 -26.14 27.54 11.62
N ILE A 79 -26.49 28.64 10.94
CA ILE A 79 -27.46 29.61 11.44
C ILE A 79 -28.84 28.95 11.57
N TYR A 80 -29.36 28.35 10.48
CA TYR A 80 -30.70 27.75 10.45
C TYR A 80 -30.93 26.67 11.52
N VAL A 81 -29.92 25.82 11.75
CA VAL A 81 -29.99 24.73 12.74
C VAL A 81 -29.87 25.26 14.17
N ARG A 82 -29.02 26.26 14.44
CA ARG A 82 -28.92 26.91 15.77
C ARG A 82 -30.13 27.78 16.14
N THR A 83 -30.89 28.28 15.15
CA THR A 83 -32.08 29.13 15.39
C THR A 83 -33.40 28.36 15.38
N ARG A 84 -33.38 27.01 15.30
CA ARG A 84 -34.59 26.18 15.26
C ARG A 84 -34.64 25.25 16.48
N ASP A 85 -35.74 25.29 17.21
CA ASP A 85 -35.92 24.51 18.44
C ASP A 85 -35.71 23.00 18.21
N GLY A 86 -35.10 22.35 19.19
CA GLY A 86 -34.79 20.91 19.15
C GLY A 86 -33.74 20.48 18.12
N CYS A 87 -33.20 21.39 17.30
CA CYS A 87 -32.27 21.05 16.21
C CYS A 87 -30.78 21.24 16.57
N PHE A 88 -30.48 21.77 17.75
CA PHE A 88 -29.13 22.03 18.24
C PHE A 88 -29.03 21.66 19.73
N PRO A 89 -27.95 21.01 20.21
CA PRO A 89 -26.70 20.68 19.51
C PRO A 89 -26.77 19.47 18.57
N VAL A 90 -27.88 18.73 18.56
CA VAL A 90 -28.02 17.45 17.84
C VAL A 90 -28.93 17.58 16.61
N LEU A 91 -28.43 17.12 15.45
CA LEU A 91 -29.12 17.16 14.16
C LEU A 91 -29.62 15.76 13.78
N GLY A 92 -30.94 15.53 13.80
CA GLY A 92 -31.55 14.28 13.34
C GLY A 92 -31.58 14.13 11.81
N TRP A 93 -31.58 12.89 11.31
CA TRP A 93 -31.71 12.59 9.88
C TRP A 93 -32.87 13.32 9.19
N PRO A 94 -34.10 13.41 9.74
CA PRO A 94 -35.21 14.13 9.09
C PRO A 94 -34.91 15.62 8.83
N MET A 95 -34.16 16.26 9.74
CA MET A 95 -33.77 17.66 9.62
C MET A 95 -32.65 17.83 8.58
N TRP A 96 -31.66 16.94 8.58
CA TRP A 96 -30.63 16.93 7.54
C TRP A 96 -31.23 16.66 6.16
N ARG A 97 -32.10 15.66 6.00
CA ARG A 97 -32.84 15.38 4.76
C ARG A 97 -33.60 16.61 4.26
N HIS A 98 -34.32 17.32 5.14
CA HIS A 98 -35.02 18.57 4.79
C HIS A 98 -34.06 19.66 4.29
N ILE A 99 -32.92 19.86 4.95
CA ILE A 99 -31.91 20.87 4.57
C ILE A 99 -31.24 20.47 3.25
N ALA A 100 -30.72 19.24 3.16
CA ALA A 100 -29.99 18.74 2.01
C ALA A 100 -30.86 18.71 0.74
N CYS A 101 -32.03 18.06 0.80
CA CYS A 101 -32.90 17.91 -0.38
C CYS A 101 -33.66 19.23 -0.65
N GLY A 102 -34.23 19.85 0.38
CA GLY A 102 -35.14 21.00 0.23
C GLY A 102 -34.47 22.38 0.15
N LYS A 103 -33.26 22.56 0.71
CA LYS A 103 -32.54 23.86 0.70
C LYS A 103 -31.25 23.83 -0.12
N LEU A 104 -30.49 22.74 -0.07
CA LEU A 104 -29.24 22.58 -0.82
C LEU A 104 -29.44 21.92 -2.20
N GLN A 105 -30.60 21.30 -2.45
CA GLN A 105 -30.94 20.56 -3.67
C GLN A 105 -29.96 19.39 -3.95
N LEU A 106 -29.49 18.74 -2.89
CA LEU A 106 -28.72 17.50 -2.97
C LEU A 106 -29.67 16.30 -3.14
N PRO A 107 -29.33 15.31 -4.00
CA PRO A 107 -30.08 14.05 -4.06
C PRO A 107 -30.13 13.33 -2.71
N GLU A 108 -31.25 12.66 -2.42
CA GLU A 108 -31.47 12.05 -1.11
C GLU A 108 -30.45 10.95 -0.75
N GLU A 109 -30.10 10.08 -1.70
CA GLU A 109 -29.06 9.05 -1.49
C GLU A 109 -27.67 9.66 -1.25
N LEU A 110 -27.38 10.86 -1.80
CA LEU A 110 -26.13 11.57 -1.52
C LEU A 110 -26.16 12.27 -0.15
N ALA A 111 -27.31 12.81 0.25
CA ALA A 111 -27.52 13.33 1.60
C ALA A 111 -27.40 12.22 2.65
N TRP A 112 -27.99 11.05 2.39
CA TRP A 112 -27.85 9.84 3.19
C TRP A 112 -26.40 9.37 3.24
N LEU A 113 -25.72 9.26 2.08
CA LEU A 113 -24.31 8.89 2.01
C LEU A 113 -23.45 9.76 2.93
N TYR A 114 -23.58 11.10 2.89
CA TYR A 114 -22.83 11.97 3.79
C TYR A 114 -23.14 11.72 5.28
N PHE A 115 -24.40 11.48 5.62
CA PHE A 115 -24.83 11.20 6.99
C PHE A 115 -24.27 9.85 7.49
N GLU A 116 -24.51 8.77 6.75
CA GLU A 116 -24.00 7.41 7.01
C GLU A 116 -22.47 7.34 7.01
N THR A 117 -21.78 8.16 6.19
CA THR A 117 -20.29 8.26 6.22
C THR A 117 -19.80 8.83 7.54
N PHE A 118 -20.49 9.84 8.08
CA PHE A 118 -20.13 10.44 9.35
C PHE A 118 -20.46 9.51 10.52
N ASP A 119 -21.60 8.83 10.45
CA ASP A 119 -22.06 7.83 11.42
C ASP A 119 -21.07 6.66 11.55
N LEU A 120 -20.65 6.05 10.43
CA LEU A 120 -19.59 5.02 10.37
C LEU A 120 -18.21 5.50 10.85
N HIS A 121 -17.98 6.81 10.95
CA HIS A 121 -16.75 7.39 11.49
C HIS A 121 -16.87 7.75 13.00
N ILE A 122 -18.08 7.80 13.55
CA ILE A 122 -18.29 7.88 15.00
C ILE A 122 -17.88 6.53 15.62
N GLY A 123 -17.25 6.60 16.80
CA GLY A 123 -16.77 5.44 17.54
C GLY A 123 -17.88 4.68 18.26
N HIS A 124 -18.91 4.25 17.54
CA HIS A 124 -19.92 3.30 18.01
C HIS A 124 -19.27 1.97 18.41
N THR A 125 -19.77 1.35 19.48
CA THR A 125 -19.23 0.08 19.96
C THR A 125 -19.64 -1.07 19.02
N PRO A 126 -18.95 -2.23 19.05
CA PRO A 126 -19.35 -3.39 18.27
C PRO A 126 -20.80 -3.83 18.57
N GLU A 127 -21.21 -3.73 19.82
CA GLU A 127 -22.53 -4.13 20.32
C GLU A 127 -23.63 -3.21 19.76
N GLU A 128 -23.47 -1.87 19.87
CA GLU A 128 -24.40 -0.88 19.31
C GLU A 128 -24.65 -1.11 17.80
N ARG A 129 -23.62 -1.53 17.06
CA ARG A 129 -23.71 -1.81 15.62
C ARG A 129 -24.42 -3.12 15.30
N LEU A 130 -24.27 -4.13 16.15
CA LEU A 130 -24.95 -5.42 16.01
C LEU A 130 -26.44 -5.28 16.35
N GLU A 131 -26.78 -4.57 17.42
CA GLU A 131 -28.17 -4.20 17.75
C GLU A 131 -28.83 -3.42 16.61
N TRP A 132 -28.11 -2.46 16.02
CA TRP A 132 -28.58 -1.71 14.86
C TRP A 132 -28.75 -2.59 13.61
N ALA A 133 -27.81 -3.50 13.33
CA ALA A 133 -27.91 -4.43 12.22
C ALA A 133 -29.10 -5.41 12.39
N GLU A 134 -29.38 -5.85 13.61
CA GLU A 134 -30.57 -6.65 13.94
C GLU A 134 -31.87 -5.84 13.73
N CYS A 135 -31.92 -4.60 14.21
CA CYS A 135 -33.05 -3.70 13.95
C CYS A 135 -33.30 -3.44 12.46
N LEU A 136 -32.26 -3.46 11.62
CA LEU A 136 -32.37 -3.36 10.17
C LEU A 136 -32.74 -4.70 9.50
N SER A 137 -32.28 -5.84 10.00
CA SER A 137 -32.62 -7.16 9.44
C SER A 137 -34.08 -7.54 9.67
N GLN A 138 -34.69 -7.03 10.75
CA GLN A 138 -36.11 -7.16 11.04
C GLN A 138 -37.01 -6.26 10.16
N CYS A 139 -36.47 -5.29 9.41
CA CYS A 139 -37.26 -4.40 8.56
C CYS A 139 -37.59 -5.03 7.20
N THR A 140 -38.87 -5.23 6.92
CA THR A 140 -39.35 -5.88 5.68
C THR A 140 -39.66 -4.89 4.55
N SER A 141 -39.94 -3.63 4.91
CA SER A 141 -40.40 -2.58 4.01
C SER A 141 -39.49 -1.35 4.05
N LYS A 142 -39.47 -0.59 2.94
CA LYS A 142 -38.78 0.71 2.90
C LYS A 142 -39.32 1.68 3.95
N CYS A 143 -40.59 1.60 4.32
CA CYS A 143 -41.18 2.45 5.35
C CYS A 143 -40.58 2.17 6.73
N GLU A 144 -40.40 0.90 7.10
CA GLU A 144 -39.75 0.51 8.35
C GLU A 144 -38.28 0.93 8.38
N LEU A 145 -37.54 0.70 7.28
CA LEU A 145 -36.15 1.17 7.14
C LEU A 145 -36.04 2.69 7.32
N ASP A 146 -36.89 3.47 6.65
CA ASP A 146 -36.89 4.93 6.79
C ASP A 146 -37.36 5.38 8.21
N GLN A 147 -38.21 4.62 8.90
CA GLN A 147 -38.54 4.84 10.32
C GLN A 147 -37.33 4.59 11.23
N GLN A 148 -36.54 3.54 11.01
CA GLN A 148 -35.29 3.33 11.76
C GLN A 148 -34.33 4.48 11.51
N ARG A 149 -34.08 4.84 10.24
CA ARG A 149 -33.20 5.97 9.84
C ARG A 149 -33.58 7.29 10.52
N ASN A 150 -34.89 7.55 10.71
CA ASN A 150 -35.38 8.76 11.38
C ASN A 150 -34.99 8.86 12.86
N LYS A 151 -34.56 7.76 13.50
CA LYS A 151 -34.04 7.76 14.89
C LYS A 151 -32.59 8.27 14.97
N LEU A 152 -31.82 8.20 13.90
CA LEU A 152 -30.40 8.57 13.91
C LEU A 152 -30.21 10.09 14.01
N SER A 153 -29.18 10.50 14.76
CA SER A 153 -28.88 11.91 14.99
C SER A 153 -27.41 12.15 15.33
N VAL A 154 -26.87 13.31 14.94
CA VAL A 154 -25.44 13.60 14.95
C VAL A 154 -25.10 14.94 15.63
N ASP A 155 -23.88 15.08 16.17
CA ASP A 155 -23.36 16.38 16.66
C ASP A 155 -23.30 17.38 15.49
N THR A 156 -24.10 18.45 15.59
CA THR A 156 -24.27 19.45 14.51
C THR A 156 -22.94 20.08 14.09
N LEU A 157 -22.07 20.39 15.05
CA LEU A 157 -20.84 21.13 14.77
C LEU A 157 -19.79 20.22 14.15
N ARG A 158 -19.65 18.99 14.66
CA ARG A 158 -18.80 17.97 14.02
C ARG A 158 -19.31 17.62 12.62
N PHE A 159 -20.62 17.49 12.42
CA PHE A 159 -21.19 17.21 11.10
C PHE A 159 -20.96 18.37 10.11
N LEU A 160 -21.08 19.64 10.54
CA LEU A 160 -20.71 20.79 9.73
C LEU A 160 -19.22 20.78 9.34
N LEU A 161 -18.32 20.43 10.26
CA LEU A 161 -16.89 20.26 9.98
C LEU A 161 -16.63 19.09 9.01
N PHE A 162 -17.37 17.98 9.15
CA PHE A 162 -17.31 16.84 8.24
C PHE A 162 -17.78 17.18 6.81
N LEU A 163 -18.87 17.95 6.67
CA LEU A 163 -19.32 18.46 5.37
C LEU A 163 -18.32 19.47 4.78
N TYR A 164 -17.61 20.22 5.62
CA TYR A 164 -16.59 21.17 5.20
C TYR A 164 -15.32 20.48 4.64
N ILE A 165 -14.81 19.41 5.26
CA ILE A 165 -13.60 18.74 4.78
C ILE A 165 -13.77 18.05 3.41
N GLN A 166 -15.00 17.86 2.93
CA GLN A 166 -15.26 17.40 1.56
C GLN A 166 -14.63 18.33 0.50
N GLN A 167 -14.37 19.60 0.85
CA GLN A 167 -13.66 20.56 -0.01
C GLN A 167 -12.19 20.17 -0.30
N LEU A 168 -11.60 19.20 0.41
CA LEU A 168 -10.25 18.68 0.15
C LEU A 168 -10.03 18.31 -1.32
N ASN A 169 -11.01 17.62 -1.93
CA ASN A 169 -10.93 17.12 -3.30
C ASN A 169 -11.51 18.08 -4.35
N ARG A 170 -11.82 19.32 -3.96
CA ARG A 170 -12.14 20.40 -4.91
C ARG A 170 -10.93 20.72 -5.79
N VAL A 171 -11.17 20.86 -7.09
CA VAL A 171 -10.17 21.35 -8.06
C VAL A 171 -10.08 22.88 -7.94
N SER A 172 -8.86 23.41 -7.78
CA SER A 172 -8.59 24.85 -7.74
C SER A 172 -7.77 25.28 -8.95
N LEU A 173 -8.36 26.10 -9.81
CA LEU A 173 -7.71 26.61 -11.02
C LEU A 173 -6.53 27.56 -10.72
N ARG A 174 -6.47 28.15 -9.52
CA ARG A 174 -5.33 28.98 -9.10
C ARG A 174 -4.04 28.18 -8.99
N THR A 175 -4.10 26.92 -8.54
CA THR A 175 -2.94 26.02 -8.49
C THR A 175 -2.46 25.56 -9.87
N SER A 176 -3.26 25.72 -10.92
CA SER A 176 -2.87 25.41 -12.30
C SER A 176 -2.02 26.51 -12.95
N LEU A 177 -2.18 27.76 -12.51
CA LEU A 177 -1.66 28.94 -13.21
C LEU A 177 -0.30 29.46 -12.68
N ILE A 178 0.17 28.98 -11.53
CA ILE A 178 1.49 29.32 -10.98
C ILE A 178 2.50 28.25 -11.41
N GLY A 179 2.76 28.18 -12.72
CA GLY A 179 3.58 27.12 -13.30
C GLY A 179 3.96 27.26 -14.77
N GLU A 180 3.33 28.16 -15.52
CA GLU A 180 3.73 28.51 -16.90
C GLU A 180 4.31 29.93 -16.93
N GLU A 181 5.58 30.04 -16.55
CA GLU A 181 6.37 31.25 -16.76
C GLU A 181 6.92 31.24 -18.19
N TRP A 182 6.59 32.26 -18.99
CA TRP A 182 7.07 32.37 -20.36
C TRP A 182 8.61 32.43 -20.41
N PRO A 183 9.26 31.88 -21.46
CA PRO A 183 10.71 31.70 -21.49
C PRO A 183 11.48 33.02 -21.55
N SER A 184 11.82 33.55 -20.37
CA SER A 184 12.77 34.66 -20.20
C SER A 184 14.21 34.17 -20.42
N PRO A 185 15.09 34.88 -21.15
CA PRO A 185 16.29 34.25 -21.73
C PRO A 185 17.46 33.93 -20.77
N ARG A 186 17.30 33.97 -19.42
CA ARG A 186 18.44 33.88 -18.47
C ARG A 186 18.15 33.22 -17.11
N THR A 187 17.90 31.92 -17.07
CA THR A 187 18.02 31.13 -15.82
C THR A 187 18.42 29.67 -16.09
N ARG A 188 18.98 28.98 -15.08
CA ARG A 188 19.46 27.59 -15.20
C ARG A 188 18.32 26.60 -15.50
N SER A 189 18.64 25.60 -16.34
CA SER A 189 17.81 24.40 -16.53
C SER A 189 17.72 23.55 -15.25
N PRO A 190 16.53 23.09 -14.83
CA PRO A 190 16.35 22.20 -13.69
C PRO A 190 16.75 20.75 -13.99
N SER A 191 16.95 19.95 -12.94
CA SER A 191 17.40 18.55 -13.02
C SER A 191 16.28 17.57 -13.44
N PRO A 192 16.62 16.36 -13.94
CA PRO A 192 15.63 15.37 -14.38
C PRO A 192 14.63 14.92 -13.30
N SER A 193 15.01 15.03 -12.02
CA SER A 193 14.20 14.70 -10.84
C SER A 193 12.82 15.34 -10.81
N ASP A 194 12.69 16.55 -11.38
CA ASP A 194 11.54 17.42 -11.10
C ASP A 194 10.44 17.27 -12.17
N ARG A 195 10.72 16.51 -13.26
CA ARG A 195 9.77 16.29 -14.36
C ARG A 195 8.72 15.21 -14.08
N GLU A 196 8.97 14.27 -13.16
CA GLU A 196 8.02 13.19 -12.85
C GLU A 196 6.81 13.63 -12.00
N ALA A 197 6.80 14.88 -11.50
CA ALA A 197 5.80 15.37 -10.56
C ALA A 197 4.49 15.89 -11.20
N LYS A 198 4.40 16.02 -12.55
CA LYS A 198 3.36 16.83 -13.22
C LYS A 198 2.53 16.12 -14.31
N THR A 199 1.92 14.97 -14.02
CA THR A 199 0.69 14.46 -14.69
C THR A 199 0.06 13.29 -13.90
N SER A 200 -0.25 13.48 -12.61
CA SER A 200 -0.92 12.42 -11.83
C SER A 200 -2.01 12.95 -10.90
N SER A 201 -3.18 12.32 -10.96
CA SER A 201 -4.19 12.36 -9.90
C SER A 201 -3.62 11.68 -8.65
N GLN A 202 -3.13 12.51 -7.72
CA GLN A 202 -2.70 12.09 -6.39
C GLN A 202 -3.91 12.03 -5.46
N ASN A 203 -4.10 10.89 -4.79
CA ASN A 203 -5.19 10.69 -3.84
C ASN A 203 -4.87 11.46 -2.54
N LYS A 204 -5.44 12.66 -2.39
CA LYS A 204 -5.16 13.57 -1.27
C LYS A 204 -5.53 12.98 0.11
N ASN A 205 -6.50 12.07 0.17
CA ASN A 205 -6.97 11.44 1.42
C ASN A 205 -5.91 10.59 2.13
N TRP A 206 -4.84 10.21 1.42
CA TRP A 206 -3.71 9.45 1.97
C TRP A 206 -2.40 10.22 1.80
N ASP A 207 -2.45 11.53 1.98
CA ASP A 207 -1.29 12.42 2.08
C ASP A 207 -1.41 13.29 3.34
N ASP A 208 -0.57 13.01 4.34
CA ASP A 208 -0.58 13.73 5.61
C ASP A 208 -0.08 15.18 5.47
N GLN A 209 0.71 15.49 4.44
CA GLN A 209 1.07 16.85 4.08
C GLN A 209 -0.09 17.57 3.38
N ALA A 210 -0.88 16.90 2.54
CA ALA A 210 -2.10 17.48 1.97
C ALA A 210 -3.14 17.81 3.06
N HIS A 211 -3.33 16.93 4.04
CA HIS A 211 -4.21 17.18 5.19
C HIS A 211 -3.75 18.41 6.00
N LEU A 212 -2.44 18.50 6.32
CA LEU A 212 -1.87 19.66 7.01
C LEU A 212 -2.08 20.95 6.22
N SER A 213 -1.77 20.92 4.92
CA SER A 213 -1.87 22.09 4.04
C SER A 213 -3.32 22.55 3.87
N PHE A 214 -4.27 21.61 3.80
CA PHE A 214 -5.71 21.91 3.78
C PHE A 214 -6.16 22.57 5.08
N VAL A 215 -5.80 22.00 6.23
CA VAL A 215 -6.15 22.55 7.55
C VAL A 215 -5.55 23.95 7.73
N GLN A 216 -4.26 24.14 7.47
CA GLN A 216 -3.59 25.44 7.60
C GLN A 216 -4.23 26.51 6.71
N SER A 217 -4.58 26.17 5.47
CA SER A 217 -5.19 27.11 4.52
C SER A 217 -6.62 27.53 4.91
N HIS A 218 -7.40 26.62 5.49
CA HIS A 218 -8.82 26.83 5.76
C HIS A 218 -9.17 27.01 7.25
N LEU A 219 -8.18 27.10 8.15
CA LEU A 219 -8.41 27.17 9.59
C LEU A 219 -9.28 28.36 10.01
N ALA A 220 -9.18 29.49 9.33
CA ALA A 220 -10.05 30.64 9.56
C ALA A 220 -11.52 30.31 9.25
N GLU A 221 -11.79 29.78 8.05
CA GLU A 221 -13.15 29.37 7.62
C GLU A 221 -13.74 28.27 8.53
N ILE A 222 -12.90 27.33 8.99
CA ILE A 222 -13.25 26.28 9.97
C ILE A 222 -13.65 26.89 11.31
N LEU A 223 -12.92 27.88 11.83
CA LEU A 223 -13.25 28.54 13.09
C LEU A 223 -14.47 29.46 12.95
N GLU A 224 -14.68 30.11 11.80
CA GLU A 224 -15.86 30.94 11.54
C GLU A 224 -17.18 30.13 11.52
N LEU A 225 -17.17 28.88 11.07
CA LEU A 225 -18.34 27.97 11.20
C LEU A 225 -18.71 27.68 12.66
N LEU A 226 -17.74 27.80 13.57
CA LEU A 226 -17.89 27.57 15.01
C LEU A 226 -18.23 28.84 15.81
N VAL A 227 -18.24 30.02 15.17
CA VAL A 227 -18.74 31.26 15.77
C VAL A 227 -20.27 31.25 15.84
N GLU A 228 -20.84 31.83 16.91
CA GLU A 228 -22.28 31.90 17.10
C GLU A 228 -22.96 32.92 16.16
N PRO A 229 -24.18 32.66 15.64
CA PRO A 229 -24.82 33.49 14.61
C PRO A 229 -24.89 34.99 14.93
N GLY A 230 -25.21 35.34 16.18
CA GLY A 230 -25.33 36.74 16.62
C GLY A 230 -24.02 37.53 16.71
N GLN A 231 -22.87 36.89 16.43
CA GLN A 231 -21.55 37.56 16.40
C GLN A 231 -21.02 37.76 14.96
N LEU A 232 -21.75 37.31 13.94
CA LEU A 232 -21.39 37.48 12.53
C LEU A 232 -22.04 38.74 11.96
N SER A 233 -21.33 39.42 11.05
CA SER A 233 -21.90 40.52 10.28
C SER A 233 -23.00 40.05 9.32
N HIS A 234 -23.78 40.98 8.74
CA HIS A 234 -24.74 40.65 7.66
C HIS A 234 -24.07 40.05 6.39
N SER A 235 -22.76 40.25 6.19
CA SER A 235 -21.96 39.58 5.15
C SER A 235 -21.45 38.19 5.56
N GLY A 236 -21.73 37.75 6.79
CA GLY A 236 -21.28 36.49 7.37
C GLY A 236 -19.80 36.46 7.77
N GLN A 237 -19.13 37.61 7.88
CA GLN A 237 -17.76 37.74 8.35
C GLN A 237 -17.74 37.88 9.87
N ALA A 238 -16.70 37.35 10.53
CA ALA A 238 -16.51 37.54 11.95
C ALA A 238 -16.21 39.01 12.32
N LEU A 239 -16.87 39.51 13.37
CA LEU A 239 -16.53 40.78 14.01
C LEU A 239 -15.18 40.66 14.76
N ARG A 240 -14.48 41.78 14.97
CA ARG A 240 -13.11 41.79 15.54
C ARG A 240 -13.00 41.10 16.91
N ASP A 241 -14.06 41.17 17.70
CA ASP A 241 -14.12 40.69 19.09
C ASP A 241 -14.82 39.34 19.24
N CYS A 242 -15.09 38.62 18.13
CA CYS A 242 -15.75 37.30 18.15
C CYS A 242 -15.14 36.32 19.17
N GLN A 243 -16.02 35.63 19.89
CA GLN A 243 -15.72 34.61 20.87
C GLN A 243 -16.29 33.26 20.43
N ILE A 244 -15.46 32.21 20.45
CA ILE A 244 -15.90 30.82 20.27
C ILE A 244 -16.08 30.17 21.64
N SER A 245 -17.20 29.45 21.84
CA SER A 245 -17.49 28.73 23.08
C SER A 245 -16.62 27.47 23.23
N LEU A 246 -16.34 27.05 24.47
CA LEU A 246 -15.60 25.81 24.73
C LEU A 246 -16.29 24.57 24.13
N GLU A 247 -17.63 24.57 24.08
CA GLU A 247 -18.40 23.49 23.45
C GLU A 247 -18.18 23.46 21.93
N ALA A 248 -18.15 24.62 21.27
CA ALA A 248 -17.79 24.68 19.86
C ALA A 248 -16.31 24.28 19.61
N VAL A 249 -15.38 24.67 20.49
CA VAL A 249 -13.97 24.21 20.42
C VAL A 249 -13.82 22.70 20.66
N ARG A 250 -14.74 22.03 21.37
CA ARG A 250 -14.72 20.55 21.47
C ARG A 250 -14.96 19.86 20.12
N SER A 251 -15.74 20.46 19.22
CA SER A 251 -16.02 19.89 17.88
C SER A 251 -14.77 19.78 17.01
N LEU A 252 -13.77 20.65 17.21
CA LEU A 252 -12.45 20.57 16.54
C LEU A 252 -11.72 19.26 16.85
N GLY A 253 -12.09 18.53 17.91
CA GLY A 253 -11.59 17.17 18.20
C GLY A 253 -11.96 16.12 17.14
N LEU A 254 -12.87 16.43 16.21
CA LEU A 254 -13.03 15.65 14.98
C LEU A 254 -11.76 15.74 14.13
N LEU A 255 -11.30 16.96 13.84
CA LEU A 255 -10.25 17.23 12.85
C LEU A 255 -8.84 17.32 13.44
N LEU A 256 -8.70 17.67 14.71
CA LEU A 256 -7.43 18.00 15.36
C LEU A 256 -7.24 17.24 16.68
N GLU A 257 -6.03 16.73 16.89
CA GLU A 257 -5.56 16.19 18.16
C GLU A 257 -4.16 16.77 18.46
N GLY A 258 -3.61 16.52 19.65
CA GLY A 258 -2.27 16.99 19.97
C GLY A 258 -1.68 16.36 21.21
N SER A 259 -0.49 16.79 21.60
CA SER A 259 0.20 16.30 22.79
C SER A 259 1.19 17.32 23.35
N THR A 260 1.42 17.28 24.66
CA THR A 260 2.48 18.03 25.34
C THR A 260 3.76 17.21 25.56
N SER A 261 3.76 15.92 25.24
CA SER A 261 4.77 14.95 25.72
C SER A 261 5.40 14.13 24.57
N HIS A 262 5.82 14.81 23.50
CA HIS A 262 6.34 14.19 22.27
C HIS A 262 5.42 13.08 21.73
N ALA A 263 4.13 13.38 21.62
CA ALA A 263 3.07 12.48 21.17
C ALA A 263 2.82 11.21 22.02
N ARG A 264 3.51 11.02 23.16
CA ARG A 264 3.31 9.84 24.04
C ARG A 264 1.90 9.75 24.63
N VAL A 265 1.29 10.89 24.93
CA VAL A 265 -0.10 10.99 25.39
C VAL A 265 -0.83 11.96 24.48
N VAL A 266 -1.66 11.42 23.59
CA VAL A 266 -2.53 12.22 22.72
C VAL A 266 -3.75 12.70 23.53
N GLN A 267 -4.12 13.96 23.35
CA GLN A 267 -5.25 14.60 24.02
C GLN A 267 -6.11 15.39 23.03
N PRO A 268 -7.43 15.48 23.26
CA PRO A 268 -8.30 16.38 22.49
C PRO A 268 -7.84 17.84 22.62
N VAL A 269 -7.79 18.57 21.50
CA VAL A 269 -7.26 19.95 21.45
C VAL A 269 -7.93 20.89 22.45
N HIS A 270 -9.23 20.73 22.73
CA HIS A 270 -9.92 21.55 23.74
C HIS A 270 -9.33 21.42 25.17
N ARG A 271 -8.64 20.31 25.50
CA ARG A 271 -7.94 20.15 26.80
C ARG A 271 -6.59 20.88 26.80
N LEU A 272 -5.85 20.83 25.68
CA LEU A 272 -4.60 21.56 25.50
C LEU A 272 -4.81 23.08 25.53
N LEU A 273 -5.93 23.55 24.96
CA LEU A 273 -6.29 24.97 24.93
C LEU A 273 -6.88 25.48 26.27
N THR A 274 -7.36 24.59 27.16
CA THR A 274 -7.90 24.97 28.48
C THR A 274 -6.97 24.71 29.65
N LYS A 275 -5.86 23.98 29.45
CA LYS A 275 -4.87 23.65 30.48
C LYS A 275 -3.46 23.59 29.91
N GLY A 276 -2.50 24.17 30.62
CA GLY A 276 -1.10 24.18 30.21
C GLY A 276 -0.74 25.38 29.32
N PRO A 277 0.41 25.37 28.62
CA PRO A 277 1.00 26.58 28.05
C PRO A 277 0.18 27.25 26.94
N LEU A 278 -0.68 26.52 26.21
CA LEU A 278 -1.56 27.14 25.21
C LEU A 278 -2.73 27.94 25.81
N GLN A 279 -3.05 27.79 27.10
CA GLN A 279 -4.19 28.49 27.70
C GLN A 279 -4.03 30.02 27.59
N THR A 280 -2.81 30.52 27.78
CA THR A 280 -2.45 31.94 27.70
C THR A 280 -2.42 32.44 26.25
N THR A 281 -1.88 31.66 25.31
CA THR A 281 -1.76 32.07 23.89
C THR A 281 -3.08 31.98 23.14
N ALA A 282 -3.92 30.98 23.44
CA ALA A 282 -5.30 30.90 22.96
C ALA A 282 -6.24 31.93 23.63
N GLY A 283 -5.84 32.46 24.79
CA GLY A 283 -6.59 33.47 25.53
C GLY A 283 -7.87 32.95 26.18
N TYR A 284 -7.85 31.73 26.72
CA TYR A 284 -9.05 31.10 27.30
C TYR A 284 -9.62 31.88 28.49
N CYS A 285 -10.86 32.35 28.35
CA CYS A 285 -11.62 32.95 29.45
C CYS A 285 -12.36 31.87 30.23
N ALA A 286 -11.90 31.58 31.46
CA ALA A 286 -12.55 30.60 32.33
C ALA A 286 -13.96 31.03 32.79
N LEU A 287 -14.20 32.34 32.95
CA LEU A 287 -15.49 32.90 33.37
C LEU A 287 -16.57 32.66 32.31
N ASN A 288 -16.30 33.03 31.06
CA ASN A 288 -17.24 32.94 29.95
C ASN A 288 -17.12 31.60 29.19
N ARG A 289 -16.22 30.71 29.63
CA ARG A 289 -15.85 29.44 28.98
C ARG A 289 -15.63 29.59 27.47
N SER A 290 -14.89 30.61 27.05
CA SER A 290 -14.74 31.02 25.64
C SER A 290 -13.32 31.45 25.25
N PHE A 291 -13.10 31.61 23.95
CA PHE A 291 -11.82 31.99 23.34
C PHE A 291 -12.01 33.13 22.33
N PRO A 292 -11.19 34.20 22.36
CA PRO A 292 -11.17 35.20 21.31
C PRO A 292 -10.68 34.60 19.99
N LEU A 293 -11.48 34.73 18.92
CA LEU A 293 -11.25 34.12 17.62
C LEU A 293 -9.83 34.35 17.09
N HIS A 294 -9.34 35.60 17.14
CA HIS A 294 -8.02 35.96 16.62
C HIS A 294 -6.87 35.31 17.41
N LYS A 295 -7.02 35.15 18.74
CA LYS A 295 -6.02 34.49 19.59
C LYS A 295 -6.01 32.99 19.36
N LEU A 296 -7.20 32.38 19.29
CA LEU A 296 -7.35 30.95 19.00
C LEU A 296 -6.80 30.59 17.61
N LEU A 297 -7.13 31.37 16.57
CA LEU A 297 -6.61 31.20 15.22
C LEU A 297 -5.08 31.27 15.19
N SER A 298 -4.49 32.33 15.74
CA SER A 298 -3.03 32.50 15.79
C SER A 298 -2.35 31.38 16.60
N CYS A 299 -2.90 31.03 17.77
CA CYS A 299 -2.40 29.95 18.62
C CYS A 299 -2.37 28.60 17.87
N LEU A 300 -3.45 28.26 17.18
CA LEU A 300 -3.53 27.03 16.38
C LEU A 300 -2.60 27.06 15.15
N GLN A 301 -2.50 28.20 14.44
CA GLN A 301 -1.58 28.36 13.30
C GLN A 301 -0.11 28.13 13.70
N HIS A 302 0.33 28.67 14.84
CA HIS A 302 1.69 28.49 15.35
C HIS A 302 1.95 27.10 15.94
N SER A 303 0.90 26.37 16.33
CA SER A 303 1.01 25.04 16.98
C SER A 303 0.80 23.86 16.02
N LEU A 304 0.45 24.11 14.76
CA LEU A 304 0.07 23.09 13.78
C LEU A 304 1.28 22.43 13.11
N THR A 305 1.44 21.13 13.34
CA THR A 305 2.50 20.27 12.80
C THR A 305 1.96 19.11 11.96
N LEU A 306 2.83 18.44 11.21
CA LEU A 306 2.52 17.18 10.53
C LEU A 306 2.13 16.09 11.56
N ASN A 307 1.25 15.17 11.19
CA ASN A 307 0.79 14.09 12.08
C ASN A 307 1.96 13.11 12.39
N PRO A 308 2.36 12.92 13.67
CA PRO A 308 3.49 12.07 14.06
C PRO A 308 3.21 10.56 13.92
N PHE A 309 1.97 10.18 13.62
CA PHE A 309 1.53 8.81 13.34
C PHE A 309 1.10 8.60 11.88
N GLY A 310 1.18 9.64 11.05
CA GLY A 310 0.82 9.62 9.63
C GLY A 310 1.70 8.71 8.77
N ILE A 311 1.41 8.66 7.47
CA ILE A 311 2.07 7.79 6.49
C ILE A 311 3.54 8.19 6.33
N THR A 312 3.84 9.49 6.29
CA THR A 312 5.20 10.03 6.19
C THR A 312 6.02 9.68 7.44
N ALA A 313 5.40 9.70 8.62
CA ALA A 313 6.03 9.23 9.86
C ALA A 313 6.23 7.71 9.85
N CYS A 314 5.22 6.93 9.45
CA CYS A 314 5.30 5.47 9.36
C CYS A 314 6.38 5.00 8.36
N LEU A 315 6.63 5.74 7.28
CA LEU A 315 7.73 5.51 6.34
C LEU A 315 9.11 5.87 6.92
N ARG A 316 9.21 6.95 7.70
CA ARG A 316 10.48 7.51 8.19
C ARG A 316 10.98 6.82 9.47
N SER A 317 10.10 6.57 10.43
CA SER A 317 10.42 6.05 11.77
C SER A 317 9.62 4.80 12.16
N GLY A 318 8.67 4.36 11.34
CA GLY A 318 7.95 3.10 11.58
C GLY A 318 8.85 1.87 11.53
N LYS A 319 8.49 0.83 12.28
CA LYS A 319 9.25 -0.43 12.29
C LYS A 319 9.06 -1.13 10.96
N LYS A 320 10.14 -1.23 10.17
CA LYS A 320 10.20 -2.01 8.94
C LYS A 320 10.00 -3.50 9.24
N LEU A 321 9.39 -4.21 8.30
CA LEU A 321 8.95 -5.59 8.46
C LEU A 321 9.51 -6.47 7.35
N ALA A 322 9.96 -7.66 7.71
CA ALA A 322 10.13 -8.77 6.79
C ALA A 322 8.90 -9.68 6.97
N TRP A 323 7.86 -9.43 6.18
CA TRP A 323 6.67 -10.30 6.09
C TRP A 323 6.60 -11.07 4.78
N ALA A 324 7.40 -10.69 3.77
CA ALA A 324 7.72 -11.59 2.68
C ALA A 324 8.66 -12.67 3.20
N GLN A 325 8.30 -13.94 3.01
CA GLN A 325 9.31 -14.99 2.87
C GLN A 325 10.18 -14.65 1.67
N GLN A 326 11.47 -14.96 1.75
CA GLN A 326 12.33 -14.91 0.59
C GLN A 326 12.01 -16.12 -0.28
N VAL A 327 11.21 -15.89 -1.32
CA VAL A 327 11.33 -16.68 -2.55
C VAL A 327 12.58 -16.16 -3.26
N GLU A 328 13.44 -17.07 -3.67
CA GLU A 328 14.66 -16.78 -4.44
C GLU A 328 14.32 -16.06 -5.76
N GLY A 329 15.21 -15.18 -6.23
CA GLY A 329 14.96 -14.31 -7.39
C GLY A 329 14.05 -13.07 -7.19
N ALA A 330 13.50 -12.80 -5.99
CA ALA A 330 12.62 -11.64 -5.77
C ALA A 330 13.36 -10.29 -5.64
N MET A 331 13.88 -9.75 -6.76
CA MET A 331 14.81 -8.60 -6.89
C MET A 331 14.44 -7.26 -6.19
N LYS A 332 13.24 -7.09 -5.62
CA LYS A 332 12.84 -5.84 -4.94
C LYS A 332 12.17 -6.14 -3.59
N ARG A 333 12.86 -5.80 -2.50
CA ARG A 333 12.33 -5.93 -1.14
C ARG A 333 11.09 -5.05 -0.92
N ALA A 334 9.95 -5.68 -0.68
CA ALA A 334 8.70 -5.02 -0.34
C ALA A 334 8.89 -4.01 0.83
N LYS A 335 8.40 -2.79 0.64
CA LYS A 335 8.48 -1.70 1.63
C LYS A 335 7.30 -1.81 2.59
N ILE A 336 7.43 -2.72 3.55
CA ILE A 336 6.45 -2.94 4.61
C ILE A 336 6.92 -2.25 5.90
N ALA A 337 6.09 -1.38 6.47
CA ALA A 337 6.39 -0.63 7.69
C ALA A 337 5.13 -0.47 8.56
N ARG A 338 5.29 -0.44 9.90
CA ARG A 338 4.18 -0.23 10.84
C ARG A 338 4.52 0.73 11.97
N ASN A 339 3.52 1.51 12.40
CA ASN A 339 3.60 2.35 13.60
C ASN A 339 3.00 1.67 14.86
N THR A 340 2.35 0.49 14.73
CA THR A 340 1.45 -0.14 15.73
C THR A 340 2.11 -0.61 17.05
N HIS A 341 3.35 -0.21 17.30
CA HIS A 341 4.11 -0.42 18.54
C HIS A 341 4.33 0.88 19.33
N MET A 342 3.94 2.03 18.78
CA MET A 342 4.06 3.37 19.38
C MET A 342 2.81 4.23 19.17
N ALA A 343 2.02 3.98 18.11
CA ALA A 343 0.80 4.73 17.87
C ALA A 343 -0.34 4.35 18.83
N PRO A 344 -1.14 5.33 19.29
CA PRO A 344 -2.34 5.07 20.10
C PRO A 344 -3.44 4.36 19.28
N PRO A 345 -4.51 3.86 19.94
CA PRO A 345 -5.73 3.42 19.28
C PRO A 345 -6.26 4.47 18.27
N GLY A 346 -6.88 4.01 17.18
CA GLY A 346 -7.29 4.86 16.04
C GLY A 346 -6.13 5.25 15.11
N SER A 347 -4.96 5.62 15.65
CA SER A 347 -3.78 6.04 14.87
C SER A 347 -2.83 4.89 14.47
N LYS A 348 -3.18 3.63 14.80
CA LYS A 348 -2.50 2.42 14.31
C LYS A 348 -2.50 2.39 12.76
N MET A 349 -1.34 2.18 12.15
CA MET A 349 -1.14 2.16 10.71
C MET A 349 -0.11 1.10 10.29
N VAL A 350 -0.40 0.43 9.17
CA VAL A 350 0.53 -0.44 8.44
C VAL A 350 0.54 -0.05 6.96
N LEU A 351 1.72 0.22 6.42
CA LEU A 351 1.94 0.46 5.00
C LEU A 351 2.63 -0.76 4.38
N MET A 352 2.07 -1.23 3.27
CA MET A 352 2.58 -2.32 2.43
C MET A 352 2.72 -1.77 1.02
N SER A 353 3.94 -1.48 0.57
CA SER A 353 4.15 -0.89 -0.76
C SER A 353 5.23 -1.58 -1.56
N GLN A 354 5.04 -1.68 -2.88
CA GLN A 354 5.96 -2.35 -3.79
C GLN A 354 6.19 -3.83 -3.45
N VAL A 355 5.12 -4.55 -3.07
CA VAL A 355 5.08 -6.02 -3.07
C VAL A 355 4.99 -6.48 -4.53
N PHE A 356 5.85 -7.41 -4.94
CA PHE A 356 5.94 -7.88 -6.32
C PHE A 356 6.23 -9.39 -6.34
N LYS A 357 5.46 -10.18 -7.10
CA LYS A 357 5.65 -11.63 -7.25
C LYS A 357 5.80 -12.37 -5.91
N GLN A 358 4.92 -12.05 -4.97
CA GLN A 358 4.99 -12.48 -3.58
C GLN A 358 3.60 -12.75 -2.99
N THR A 359 3.50 -13.86 -2.27
CA THR A 359 2.36 -14.18 -1.39
C THR A 359 2.69 -13.75 0.03
N LEU A 360 1.80 -12.97 0.64
CA LEU A 360 1.94 -12.42 1.99
C LEU A 360 0.76 -12.85 2.85
N ALA A 361 1.01 -13.70 3.85
CA ALA A 361 -0.01 -14.17 4.79
C ALA A 361 0.23 -13.63 6.20
N LYS A 362 -0.76 -12.94 6.79
CA LYS A 362 -0.66 -12.47 8.18
C LYS A 362 -1.98 -12.45 8.94
N THR A 363 -2.09 -13.41 9.86
CA THR A 363 -2.87 -13.32 11.11
C THR A 363 -2.03 -12.64 12.20
N SER A 364 -2.58 -11.69 12.97
CA SER A 364 -2.09 -11.28 14.31
C SER A 364 -2.89 -10.10 14.87
N ASP A 365 -3.19 -10.16 16.16
CA ASP A 365 -3.70 -9.07 17.02
C ASP A 365 -2.89 -7.76 16.98
N LYS A 366 -1.64 -7.80 16.48
CA LYS A 366 -0.83 -6.60 16.20
C LYS A 366 -1.32 -5.79 14.98
N LEU A 367 -2.27 -6.35 14.23
CA LEU A 367 -3.07 -5.69 13.18
C LEU A 367 -4.44 -5.20 13.70
N THR A 368 -4.92 -5.68 14.85
CA THR A 368 -6.30 -5.40 15.31
C THR A 368 -6.57 -3.91 15.46
N GLY A 369 -7.55 -3.41 14.73
CA GLY A 369 -7.90 -1.98 14.68
C GLY A 369 -6.81 -1.10 14.06
N ALA A 370 -6.01 -1.62 13.12
CA ALA A 370 -5.07 -0.84 12.32
C ALA A 370 -5.67 -0.39 10.99
N ASN A 371 -5.24 0.78 10.51
CA ASN A 371 -5.50 1.28 9.17
C ASN A 371 -4.42 0.74 8.23
N ILE A 372 -4.81 0.01 7.17
CA ILE A 372 -3.87 -0.61 6.23
C ILE A 372 -3.82 0.22 4.94
N LYS A 373 -2.62 0.40 4.37
CA LYS A 373 -2.43 0.86 3.00
C LYS A 373 -1.61 -0.12 2.19
N ILE A 374 -2.22 -0.66 1.14
CA ILE A 374 -1.58 -1.48 0.10
C ILE A 374 -1.38 -0.55 -1.12
N HIS A 375 -0.14 -0.37 -1.58
CA HIS A 375 0.17 0.67 -2.57
C HIS A 375 1.26 0.28 -3.59
N ARG A 376 0.92 0.32 -4.88
CA ARG A 376 1.79 -0.10 -6.00
C ARG A 376 2.33 -1.53 -5.83
N CYS A 377 1.45 -2.46 -5.47
CA CYS A 377 1.76 -3.88 -5.49
C CYS A 377 1.33 -4.49 -6.83
N SER A 378 2.06 -5.46 -7.37
CA SER A 378 1.58 -6.24 -8.50
C SER A 378 2.01 -7.70 -8.45
N ASP A 379 1.29 -8.56 -9.18
CA ASP A 379 1.60 -9.99 -9.28
C ASP A 379 1.64 -10.65 -7.90
N ALA A 380 0.72 -10.25 -7.01
CA ALA A 380 0.84 -10.50 -5.56
C ALA A 380 -0.47 -10.98 -4.93
N PHE A 381 -0.35 -11.91 -3.99
CA PHE A 381 -1.45 -12.45 -3.18
C PHE A 381 -1.29 -11.97 -1.74
N ILE A 382 -2.26 -11.26 -1.18
CA ILE A 382 -2.15 -10.58 0.11
C ILE A 382 -3.31 -10.98 1.02
N TYR A 383 -3.02 -11.81 2.02
CA TYR A 383 -3.98 -12.37 2.97
C TYR A 383 -3.78 -11.72 4.36
N LEU A 384 -4.68 -10.81 4.76
CA LEU A 384 -4.63 -10.08 6.04
C LEU A 384 -5.82 -10.46 6.94
N LEU A 385 -5.72 -11.65 7.53
CA LEU A 385 -6.83 -12.34 8.21
C LEU A 385 -6.86 -11.94 9.71
N SER A 386 -7.28 -10.71 9.98
CA SER A 386 -7.43 -10.13 11.32
C SER A 386 -8.43 -8.96 11.28
N PRO A 387 -8.98 -8.47 12.41
CA PRO A 387 -9.93 -7.35 12.40
C PRO A 387 -9.25 -6.00 12.09
N LEU A 388 -9.64 -5.31 11.02
CA LEU A 388 -8.97 -4.09 10.54
C LEU A 388 -9.87 -2.85 10.77
N ARG A 389 -9.27 -1.67 11.02
CA ARG A 389 -10.02 -0.41 11.12
C ARG A 389 -10.51 0.04 9.75
N SER A 390 -9.58 0.10 8.79
CA SER A 390 -9.81 0.52 7.40
C SER A 390 -8.72 -0.05 6.49
N VAL A 391 -8.97 -0.13 5.18
CA VAL A 391 -7.99 -0.55 4.18
C VAL A 391 -8.03 0.35 2.94
N SER A 392 -6.87 0.70 2.39
CA SER A 392 -6.75 1.19 1.01
C SER A 392 -5.95 0.23 0.13
N VAL A 393 -6.37 0.10 -1.12
CA VAL A 393 -5.67 -0.60 -2.21
C VAL A 393 -5.49 0.41 -3.34
N ASP A 394 -4.32 1.06 -3.39
CA ASP A 394 -3.99 2.16 -4.29
C ASP A 394 -2.98 1.73 -5.37
N LYS A 395 -3.32 1.92 -6.65
CA LYS A 395 -2.40 1.76 -7.80
C LYS A 395 -1.79 0.35 -7.91
N CYS A 396 -2.52 -0.67 -7.46
CA CYS A 396 -2.12 -2.08 -7.55
C CYS A 396 -2.58 -2.72 -8.86
N ARG A 397 -1.91 -3.79 -9.30
CA ARG A 397 -2.22 -4.48 -10.55
C ARG A 397 -2.14 -6.00 -10.41
N ASP A 398 -2.98 -6.75 -11.14
CA ASP A 398 -2.79 -8.19 -11.35
C ASP A 398 -2.55 -8.95 -10.03
N SER A 399 -3.41 -8.68 -9.03
CA SER A 399 -3.20 -9.05 -7.61
C SER A 399 -4.49 -9.52 -6.95
N THR A 400 -4.39 -10.45 -6.00
CA THR A 400 -5.50 -10.88 -5.13
C THR A 400 -5.28 -10.39 -3.70
N VAL A 401 -6.30 -9.77 -3.09
CA VAL A 401 -6.25 -9.25 -1.73
C VAL A 401 -7.43 -9.81 -0.92
N VAL A 402 -7.14 -10.65 0.07
CA VAL A 402 -8.12 -11.23 0.99
C VAL A 402 -7.96 -10.60 2.37
N LEU A 403 -9.04 -10.05 2.92
CA LEU A 403 -9.04 -9.28 4.15
C LEU A 403 -9.97 -9.91 5.18
N GLY A 404 -9.56 -9.89 6.45
CA GLY A 404 -10.49 -10.02 7.57
C GLY A 404 -11.45 -8.83 7.68
N PRO A 405 -12.44 -8.90 8.59
CA PRO A 405 -13.47 -7.88 8.77
C PRO A 405 -12.90 -6.47 8.94
N VAL A 406 -13.38 -5.53 8.11
CA VAL A 406 -12.93 -4.14 8.06
C VAL A 406 -14.02 -3.23 8.62
N GLU A 407 -13.78 -2.73 9.83
CA GLU A 407 -14.74 -2.02 10.68
C GLU A 407 -15.45 -0.82 10.02
N THR A 408 -14.77 -0.11 9.12
CA THR A 408 -15.28 1.14 8.52
C THR A 408 -15.38 1.10 6.99
N ASN A 409 -14.25 1.09 6.28
CA ASN A 409 -14.21 1.29 4.82
C ASN A 409 -13.01 0.56 4.17
N VAL A 410 -13.27 -0.12 3.04
CA VAL A 410 -12.24 -0.60 2.09
C VAL A 410 -12.29 0.26 0.83
N HIS A 411 -11.22 1.01 0.59
CA HIS A 411 -11.08 1.90 -0.55
C HIS A 411 -10.18 1.31 -1.63
N ILE A 412 -10.65 1.28 -2.88
CA ILE A 412 -9.91 0.72 -4.03
C ILE A 412 -9.75 1.83 -5.08
N TYR A 413 -8.52 2.19 -5.43
CA TYR A 413 -8.26 3.33 -6.32
C TYR A 413 -7.16 3.10 -7.35
N SER A 414 -7.43 3.48 -8.60
CA SER A 414 -6.45 3.44 -9.70
C SER A 414 -5.87 2.03 -9.93
N CYS A 415 -6.63 0.98 -9.60
CA CYS A 415 -6.22 -0.42 -9.68
C CYS A 415 -6.60 -1.05 -11.03
N GLN A 416 -5.92 -2.14 -11.40
CA GLN A 416 -6.13 -2.82 -12.68
C GLN A 416 -6.05 -4.34 -12.50
N ASN A 417 -7.09 -5.10 -12.88
CA ASN A 417 -7.11 -6.56 -12.72
C ASN A 417 -6.81 -7.01 -11.26
N VAL A 418 -7.44 -6.35 -10.29
CA VAL A 418 -7.28 -6.66 -8.86
C VAL A 418 -8.54 -7.35 -8.34
N ARG A 419 -8.37 -8.53 -7.72
CA ARG A 419 -9.42 -9.23 -6.98
C ARG A 419 -9.35 -8.83 -5.51
N VAL A 420 -10.46 -8.41 -4.92
CA VAL A 420 -10.54 -8.14 -3.46
C VAL A 420 -11.67 -8.95 -2.84
N VAL A 421 -11.40 -9.60 -1.71
CA VAL A 421 -12.37 -10.44 -0.98
C VAL A 421 -12.36 -10.03 0.49
N CYS A 422 -13.49 -9.57 1.02
CA CYS A 422 -13.54 -9.00 2.37
C CYS A 422 -14.95 -8.96 2.98
N VAL A 423 -15.02 -8.76 4.30
CA VAL A 423 -16.21 -8.25 5.00
C VAL A 423 -15.92 -6.81 5.39
N ALA A 424 -16.82 -5.86 5.15
CA ALA A 424 -16.53 -4.44 5.38
C ALA A 424 -17.77 -3.62 5.72
N GLY A 425 -17.63 -2.62 6.60
CA GLY A 425 -18.70 -1.64 6.87
C GLY A 425 -19.16 -0.89 5.61
N ARG A 426 -18.22 -0.57 4.71
CA ARG A 426 -18.45 -0.03 3.37
C ARG A 426 -17.33 -0.41 2.39
N ILE A 427 -17.66 -0.46 1.10
CA ILE A 427 -16.71 -0.46 -0.03
C ILE A 427 -16.80 0.87 -0.80
N ALA A 428 -15.65 1.41 -1.23
CA ALA A 428 -15.57 2.49 -2.21
C ALA A 428 -14.55 2.19 -3.31
N ILE A 429 -14.92 2.36 -4.58
CA ILE A 429 -14.10 2.01 -5.75
C ILE A 429 -14.02 3.21 -6.71
N GLY A 430 -12.83 3.62 -7.13
CA GLY A 430 -12.66 4.72 -8.10
C GLY A 430 -11.48 4.53 -9.06
N ALA A 431 -11.58 5.15 -10.23
CA ALA A 431 -10.53 5.15 -11.27
C ALA A 431 -9.94 3.75 -11.63
N SER A 432 -10.68 2.66 -11.39
CA SER A 432 -10.16 1.29 -11.44
C SER A 432 -10.72 0.48 -12.61
N SER A 433 -10.00 -0.54 -13.05
CA SER A 433 -10.27 -1.27 -14.31
C SER A 433 -10.22 -2.79 -14.14
N ARG A 434 -11.23 -3.52 -14.64
CA ARG A 434 -11.28 -5.01 -14.62
C ARG A 434 -11.11 -5.61 -13.22
N CYS A 435 -11.61 -4.94 -12.18
CA CYS A 435 -11.45 -5.39 -10.79
C CYS A 435 -12.66 -6.22 -10.33
N THR A 436 -12.41 -7.33 -9.65
CA THR A 436 -13.45 -8.24 -9.16
C THR A 436 -13.54 -8.16 -7.63
N ILE A 437 -14.63 -7.59 -7.11
CA ILE A 437 -14.82 -7.33 -5.69
C ILE A 437 -15.88 -8.27 -5.13
N HIS A 438 -15.49 -9.09 -4.16
CA HIS A 438 -16.36 -9.99 -3.45
C HIS A 438 -16.53 -9.51 -2.01
N VAL A 439 -17.77 -9.25 -1.59
CA VAL A 439 -18.01 -8.59 -0.31
C VAL A 439 -19.29 -9.03 0.40
N LEU A 440 -19.23 -9.01 1.73
CA LEU A 440 -20.38 -8.88 2.62
C LEU A 440 -20.30 -7.49 3.26
N THR A 441 -21.31 -6.64 3.03
CA THR A 441 -21.32 -5.25 3.54
C THR A 441 -22.73 -4.74 3.82
N PRO A 442 -22.98 -4.08 4.97
CA PRO A 442 -24.31 -3.56 5.31
C PRO A 442 -24.67 -2.26 4.56
N THR A 443 -23.73 -1.62 3.87
CA THR A 443 -23.96 -0.38 3.11
C THR A 443 -23.72 -0.56 1.62
N ARG A 444 -24.38 0.27 0.80
CA ARG A 444 -24.32 0.20 -0.66
C ARG A 444 -22.89 0.49 -1.17
N PRO A 445 -22.24 -0.41 -1.95
CA PRO A 445 -20.90 -0.16 -2.49
C PRO A 445 -20.83 1.12 -3.34
N VAL A 446 -19.91 2.02 -3.02
CA VAL A 446 -19.86 3.34 -3.67
C VAL A 446 -18.92 3.30 -4.87
N LEU A 447 -19.47 3.56 -6.07
CA LEU A 447 -18.73 3.61 -7.33
C LEU A 447 -18.46 5.07 -7.70
N LEU A 448 -17.19 5.46 -7.66
CA LEU A 448 -16.69 6.79 -8.02
C LEU A 448 -16.39 6.88 -9.53
N PRO A 449 -16.15 8.08 -10.10
CA PRO A 449 -15.81 8.24 -11.50
C PRO A 449 -14.54 7.49 -11.96
N GLY A 450 -14.47 7.21 -13.27
CA GLY A 450 -13.30 6.62 -13.92
C GLY A 450 -13.18 5.09 -13.79
N ASN A 451 -14.20 4.40 -13.27
CA ASN A 451 -14.25 2.95 -13.22
C ASN A 451 -14.61 2.32 -14.58
N THR A 452 -14.05 1.16 -14.89
CA THR A 452 -14.35 0.35 -16.08
C THR A 452 -14.34 -1.15 -15.73
N ASP A 453 -15.31 -1.91 -16.25
CA ASP A 453 -15.40 -3.38 -16.04
C ASP A 453 -15.22 -3.83 -14.58
N ILE A 454 -15.93 -3.18 -13.64
CA ILE A 454 -15.94 -3.60 -12.24
C ILE A 454 -16.91 -4.77 -12.08
N THR A 455 -16.44 -5.93 -11.63
CA THR A 455 -17.31 -7.09 -11.36
C THR A 455 -17.58 -7.19 -9.86
N LEU A 456 -18.85 -7.15 -9.43
CA LEU A 456 -19.25 -7.32 -8.03
C LEU A 456 -19.82 -8.72 -7.78
N GLY A 457 -19.44 -9.36 -6.68
CA GLY A 457 -19.93 -10.69 -6.28
C GLY A 457 -20.13 -10.80 -4.76
N PRO A 458 -20.83 -11.86 -4.29
CA PRO A 458 -20.96 -12.11 -2.86
C PRO A 458 -19.64 -12.59 -2.26
N LEU A 459 -19.54 -12.49 -0.93
CA LEU A 459 -18.54 -13.23 -0.15
C LEU A 459 -18.64 -14.74 -0.45
N HIS A 460 -17.50 -15.41 -0.56
CA HIS A 460 -17.37 -16.77 -1.10
C HIS A 460 -16.19 -17.55 -0.50
N THR A 461 -15.75 -17.10 0.68
CA THR A 461 -14.61 -17.63 1.44
C THR A 461 -14.88 -17.41 2.92
N PHE A 462 -14.27 -18.22 3.76
CA PHE A 462 -14.19 -18.01 5.19
C PHE A 462 -12.78 -18.36 5.69
N TYR A 463 -12.53 -18.15 6.98
CA TYR A 463 -11.44 -18.76 7.72
C TYR A 463 -11.93 -19.02 9.16
N PRO A 464 -11.33 -19.96 9.90
CA PRO A 464 -11.89 -20.47 11.17
C PRO A 464 -12.27 -19.44 12.23
N SER A 465 -11.58 -18.30 12.31
CA SER A 465 -11.83 -17.22 13.30
C SER A 465 -12.63 -16.03 12.71
N LEU A 466 -13.32 -16.20 11.57
CA LEU A 466 -13.97 -15.10 10.85
C LEU A 466 -15.17 -14.52 11.60
N GLU A 467 -16.04 -15.35 12.18
CA GLU A 467 -17.25 -14.86 12.86
C GLU A 467 -16.93 -14.12 14.16
N ASP A 468 -15.97 -14.61 14.95
CA ASP A 468 -15.41 -13.88 16.10
C ASP A 468 -14.84 -12.52 15.68
N HIS A 469 -14.08 -12.50 14.59
CA HIS A 469 -13.55 -11.26 14.05
C HIS A 469 -14.66 -10.32 13.56
N MET A 470 -15.76 -10.82 12.99
CA MET A 470 -16.92 -10.03 12.55
C MET A 470 -17.67 -9.41 13.73
N ALA A 471 -17.93 -10.20 14.77
CA ALA A 471 -18.50 -9.72 16.02
C ALA A 471 -17.61 -8.65 16.66
N SER A 472 -16.28 -8.85 16.70
CA SER A 472 -15.33 -7.91 17.30
C SER A 472 -15.26 -6.51 16.67
N VAL A 473 -15.80 -6.32 15.46
CA VAL A 473 -15.89 -5.03 14.76
C VAL A 473 -17.32 -4.53 14.57
N GLY A 474 -18.31 -5.28 15.08
CA GLY A 474 -19.73 -4.96 14.94
C GLY A 474 -20.26 -5.07 13.51
N LEU A 475 -19.91 -6.14 12.80
CA LEU A 475 -20.44 -6.44 11.46
C LEU A 475 -21.23 -7.75 11.48
N ALA A 476 -22.54 -7.67 11.22
CA ALA A 476 -23.41 -8.82 11.07
C ALA A 476 -23.44 -9.35 9.63
N VAL A 477 -24.04 -10.54 9.43
CA VAL A 477 -24.25 -11.15 8.10
C VAL A 477 -25.42 -10.51 7.32
N VAL A 478 -26.32 -9.81 8.01
CA VAL A 478 -27.49 -9.09 7.48
C VAL A 478 -27.61 -7.77 8.24
N PRO A 479 -27.94 -6.63 7.61
CA PRO A 479 -28.18 -6.44 6.17
C PRO A 479 -26.91 -6.65 5.33
N ASN A 480 -27.10 -7.03 4.06
CA ASN A 480 -26.02 -7.21 3.09
C ASN A 480 -26.46 -6.63 1.73
N ALA A 481 -25.78 -5.58 1.27
CA ALA A 481 -26.18 -4.75 0.12
C ALA A 481 -25.14 -4.74 -1.02
N TRP A 482 -24.31 -5.79 -1.09
CA TRP A 482 -23.19 -5.94 -2.05
C TRP A 482 -23.59 -5.80 -3.53
N ASP A 483 -24.84 -6.13 -3.86
CA ASP A 483 -25.42 -6.13 -5.21
C ASP A 483 -26.06 -4.80 -5.62
N GLN A 484 -26.19 -3.84 -4.69
CA GLN A 484 -26.89 -2.56 -4.88
C GLN A 484 -25.94 -1.34 -4.84
N PRO A 485 -24.94 -1.23 -5.74
CA PRO A 485 -23.99 -0.13 -5.70
C PRO A 485 -24.62 1.24 -5.94
N LEU A 486 -23.89 2.30 -5.57
CA LEU A 486 -24.28 3.70 -5.71
C LEU A 486 -23.31 4.43 -6.66
N LEU A 487 -23.81 4.89 -7.81
CA LEU A 487 -23.03 5.54 -8.87
C LEU A 487 -22.89 7.06 -8.63
N LEU A 488 -21.71 7.52 -8.24
CA LEU A 488 -21.38 8.94 -8.11
C LEU A 488 -20.76 9.48 -9.41
N GLY A 489 -21.52 10.27 -10.18
CA GLY A 489 -21.06 10.97 -11.38
C GLY A 489 -20.47 12.36 -11.08
N ALA A 490 -19.88 12.97 -12.12
CA ALA A 490 -19.29 14.32 -12.03
C ALA A 490 -20.35 15.42 -11.79
N GLU A 491 -21.60 15.21 -12.22
CA GLU A 491 -22.76 16.06 -11.92
C GLU A 491 -23.89 15.26 -11.26
N GLY A 492 -23.59 14.68 -10.09
CA GLY A 492 -24.58 14.01 -9.25
C GLY A 492 -24.76 12.52 -9.53
N LEU A 493 -25.85 11.95 -9.02
CA LEU A 493 -26.18 10.54 -9.17
C LEU A 493 -26.79 10.27 -10.56
N VAL A 494 -26.30 9.25 -11.26
CA VAL A 494 -26.98 8.73 -12.45
C VAL A 494 -28.14 7.85 -11.96
N ASN A 495 -29.38 8.27 -12.21
CA ASN A 495 -30.57 7.50 -11.82
C ASN A 495 -30.65 6.19 -12.62
N THR A 496 -30.51 5.06 -11.94
CA THR A 496 -30.63 3.70 -12.50
C THR A 496 -32.07 3.27 -12.82
N SER A 497 -33.05 4.19 -12.76
CA SER A 497 -34.48 3.92 -12.98
C SER A 497 -34.96 4.09 -14.42
N LEU A 498 -34.11 4.52 -15.35
CA LEU A 498 -34.47 4.75 -16.77
C LEU A 498 -33.47 4.10 -17.72
N ASN A 499 -33.63 2.80 -17.96
CA ASN A 499 -32.93 2.07 -19.02
C ASN A 499 -33.43 2.50 -20.41
N THR A 500 -32.91 3.61 -20.91
CA THR A 500 -32.98 3.95 -22.35
C THR A 500 -31.81 3.24 -23.05
N PRO A 501 -32.05 2.29 -23.98
CA PRO A 501 -31.02 1.39 -24.50
C PRO A 501 -30.15 2.02 -25.61
N SER A 502 -29.84 3.32 -25.49
CA SER A 502 -29.21 4.11 -26.55
C SER A 502 -27.71 4.36 -26.37
N ASN A 503 -27.06 3.79 -25.34
CA ASN A 503 -25.60 3.79 -25.25
C ASN A 503 -25.04 2.60 -24.44
N PRO A 504 -24.54 1.52 -25.08
CA PRO A 504 -24.07 0.32 -24.38
C PRO A 504 -22.76 0.52 -23.59
N ASP A 505 -21.98 1.57 -23.90
CA ASP A 505 -20.69 1.86 -23.24
C ASP A 505 -20.83 2.35 -21.79
N SER A 506 -22.05 2.56 -21.29
CA SER A 506 -22.30 3.29 -20.03
C SER A 506 -22.29 2.44 -18.74
N ALA A 507 -22.11 1.12 -18.82
CA ALA A 507 -22.11 0.22 -17.66
C ALA A 507 -20.69 0.07 -17.06
N CYS A 508 -20.32 0.91 -16.09
CA CYS A 508 -19.00 0.81 -15.44
C CYS A 508 -18.81 -0.41 -14.53
N TYR A 509 -19.88 -1.19 -14.29
CA TYR A 509 -19.86 -2.40 -13.48
C TYR A 509 -20.84 -3.47 -14.00
N ARG A 510 -20.61 -4.73 -13.61
CA ARG A 510 -21.53 -5.86 -13.73
C ARG A 510 -21.62 -6.65 -12.42
N LEU A 511 -22.69 -7.40 -12.22
CA LEU A 511 -22.70 -8.46 -11.21
C LEU A 511 -22.05 -9.73 -11.79
N LEU A 512 -21.31 -10.46 -10.97
CA LEU A 512 -20.64 -11.71 -11.35
C LEU A 512 -21.68 -12.79 -11.68
N PRO A 513 -21.73 -13.33 -12.91
CA PRO A 513 -22.69 -14.39 -13.25
C PRO A 513 -22.46 -15.65 -12.41
N PRO A 514 -23.50 -16.33 -11.89
CA PRO A 514 -23.34 -17.56 -11.11
C PRO A 514 -22.58 -18.68 -11.84
N ALA A 515 -22.60 -18.71 -13.17
CA ALA A 515 -21.78 -19.65 -13.96
C ALA A 515 -20.26 -19.38 -13.83
N GLU A 516 -19.85 -18.11 -13.75
CA GLU A 516 -18.45 -17.69 -13.57
C GLU A 516 -17.97 -17.81 -12.11
N PHE A 517 -18.91 -17.89 -11.16
CA PHE A 517 -18.63 -17.92 -9.73
C PHE A 517 -17.91 -19.20 -9.28
N HIS A 518 -16.86 -19.05 -8.48
CA HIS A 518 -16.12 -20.14 -7.84
C HIS A 518 -15.81 -19.75 -6.39
N THR A 519 -15.85 -20.69 -5.46
CA THR A 519 -15.47 -20.50 -4.05
C THR A 519 -13.95 -20.36 -3.91
N LEU A 520 -13.50 -19.49 -3.00
CA LEU A 520 -12.07 -19.30 -2.71
C LEU A 520 -11.75 -19.99 -1.39
N VAL A 521 -10.67 -20.77 -1.38
CA VAL A 521 -10.15 -21.44 -0.18
C VAL A 521 -8.98 -20.63 0.35
N VAL A 522 -9.02 -20.29 1.63
CA VAL A 522 -7.86 -19.69 2.32
C VAL A 522 -6.81 -20.79 2.52
N PRO A 523 -5.59 -20.70 1.93
CA PRO A 523 -4.65 -21.82 1.89
C PRO A 523 -3.80 -21.98 3.16
N PHE A 524 -4.33 -21.58 4.33
CA PHE A 524 -3.59 -21.57 5.60
C PHE A 524 -4.37 -22.31 6.70
N GLN A 525 -3.69 -23.18 7.43
CA GLN A 525 -4.24 -23.78 8.64
C GLN A 525 -4.36 -22.71 9.75
N MET A 526 -5.51 -22.69 10.43
CA MET A 526 -5.89 -21.75 11.47
C MET A 526 -6.82 -22.44 12.48
N GLU A 527 -6.96 -21.87 13.67
CA GLU A 527 -7.87 -22.34 14.72
C GLU A 527 -9.10 -21.41 14.83
N GLY A 528 -10.24 -21.97 15.20
CA GLY A 528 -11.55 -21.29 15.32
C GLY A 528 -12.70 -22.18 14.83
N ASP A 529 -13.94 -21.75 15.09
CA ASP A 529 -15.14 -22.58 14.91
C ASP A 529 -15.92 -22.33 13.59
N THR A 530 -15.61 -21.27 12.84
CA THR A 530 -16.27 -20.96 11.56
C THR A 530 -15.94 -22.01 10.49
N CYS A 531 -16.91 -22.88 10.19
CA CYS A 531 -16.78 -23.98 9.23
C CYS A 531 -17.37 -23.71 7.83
N GLU A 532 -18.05 -22.58 7.63
CA GLU A 532 -18.68 -22.22 6.35
C GLU A 532 -18.65 -20.70 6.08
N VAL A 533 -19.18 -20.26 4.93
CA VAL A 533 -19.26 -18.83 4.59
C VAL A 533 -20.35 -18.16 5.44
N PRO A 534 -20.05 -17.16 6.29
CA PRO A 534 -21.06 -16.59 7.19
C PRO A 534 -22.23 -15.96 6.43
N GLY A 535 -23.45 -16.39 6.77
CA GLY A 535 -24.69 -16.00 6.09
C GLY A 535 -25.01 -16.80 4.81
N GLY A 536 -24.14 -17.73 4.42
CA GLY A 536 -24.30 -18.58 3.23
C GLY A 536 -24.08 -17.84 1.90
N LEU A 537 -24.27 -18.57 0.80
CA LEU A 537 -24.30 -17.99 -0.55
C LEU A 537 -25.74 -17.63 -0.95
N PRO A 538 -25.98 -16.53 -1.70
CA PRO A 538 -27.32 -16.24 -2.21
C PRO A 538 -27.81 -17.38 -3.13
N PRO A 539 -29.12 -17.73 -3.16
CA PRO A 539 -29.60 -19.00 -3.71
C PRO A 539 -29.16 -19.33 -5.15
N LEU A 540 -29.04 -18.32 -6.01
CA LEU A 540 -28.57 -18.49 -7.40
C LEU A 540 -27.10 -18.91 -7.49
N TYR A 541 -26.25 -18.42 -6.58
CA TYR A 541 -24.84 -18.81 -6.48
C TYR A 541 -24.69 -20.17 -5.80
N GLN A 542 -25.47 -20.45 -4.76
CA GLN A 542 -25.49 -21.78 -4.13
C GLN A 542 -25.88 -22.87 -5.14
N ALA A 543 -26.97 -22.66 -5.90
CA ALA A 543 -27.40 -23.60 -6.92
C ALA A 543 -26.33 -23.86 -8.01
N ALA A 544 -25.55 -22.83 -8.38
CA ALA A 544 -24.45 -22.97 -9.33
C ALA A 544 -23.23 -23.73 -8.75
N VAL A 545 -22.93 -23.56 -7.46
CA VAL A 545 -21.93 -24.37 -6.74
C VAL A 545 -22.39 -25.83 -6.64
N ASP A 546 -23.65 -26.07 -6.26
CA ASP A 546 -24.24 -27.41 -6.17
C ASP A 546 -24.23 -28.12 -7.53
N GLU A 547 -24.48 -27.40 -8.63
CA GLU A 547 -24.41 -27.96 -9.97
C GLU A 547 -22.97 -28.34 -10.35
N LYS A 548 -21.99 -27.48 -10.05
CA LYS A 548 -20.56 -27.79 -10.25
C LYS A 548 -20.13 -29.01 -9.42
N GLN A 549 -20.58 -29.12 -8.17
CA GLN A 549 -20.29 -30.26 -7.31
C GLN A 549 -20.94 -31.55 -7.84
N LYS A 550 -22.18 -31.50 -8.35
CA LYS A 550 -22.84 -32.62 -9.03
C LYS A 550 -22.09 -33.04 -10.31
N ARG A 551 -21.57 -32.09 -11.09
CA ARG A 551 -20.71 -32.38 -12.27
C ARG A 551 -19.43 -33.11 -11.85
N ILE A 552 -18.77 -32.69 -10.77
CA ILE A 552 -17.57 -33.36 -10.23
C ILE A 552 -17.90 -34.78 -9.74
N GLN A 553 -18.97 -34.97 -8.98
CA GLN A 553 -19.43 -36.29 -8.50
C GLN A 553 -19.79 -37.23 -9.67
N ASN A 554 -20.48 -36.73 -10.70
CA ASN A 554 -20.80 -37.50 -11.90
C ASN A 554 -19.55 -37.91 -12.69
N TRP A 555 -18.55 -37.04 -12.79
CA TRP A 555 -17.26 -37.36 -13.42
C TRP A 555 -16.49 -38.42 -12.62
N GLN A 556 -16.38 -38.27 -11.30
CA GLN A 556 -15.77 -39.28 -10.41
C GLN A 556 -16.47 -40.64 -10.54
N LYS A 557 -17.81 -40.65 -10.58
CA LYS A 557 -18.61 -41.84 -10.80
C LYS A 557 -18.32 -42.48 -12.17
N THR A 558 -18.25 -41.67 -13.23
CA THR A 558 -17.94 -42.16 -14.59
C THR A 558 -16.55 -42.79 -14.66
N VAL A 559 -15.54 -42.18 -14.02
CA VAL A 559 -14.17 -42.74 -13.92
C VAL A 559 -14.16 -44.06 -13.13
N MET A 560 -15.00 -44.20 -12.11
CA MET A 560 -15.13 -45.44 -11.33
C MET A 560 -15.88 -46.54 -12.09
N GLU A 561 -16.97 -46.20 -12.80
CA GLU A 561 -17.79 -47.13 -13.59
C GLU A 561 -17.10 -47.59 -14.88
N ALA A 562 -16.14 -46.81 -15.41
CA ALA A 562 -15.34 -47.16 -16.58
C ALA A 562 -14.41 -48.38 -16.39
N ARG A 563 -14.23 -48.88 -15.15
CA ARG A 563 -13.45 -50.10 -14.82
C ARG A 563 -12.06 -50.17 -15.49
N LEU A 564 -11.38 -49.03 -15.59
CA LEU A 564 -10.10 -48.90 -16.28
C LEU A 564 -9.06 -49.90 -15.73
N THR A 565 -8.33 -50.56 -16.63
CA THR A 565 -7.18 -51.39 -16.26
C THR A 565 -6.08 -50.54 -15.61
N LYS A 566 -5.16 -51.18 -14.88
CA LYS A 566 -4.06 -50.47 -14.17
C LYS A 566 -3.24 -49.56 -15.10
N GLU A 567 -3.01 -49.99 -16.35
CA GLU A 567 -2.26 -49.22 -17.35
C GLU A 567 -3.10 -48.09 -17.98
N GLN A 568 -4.38 -48.34 -18.32
CA GLN A 568 -5.28 -47.27 -18.76
C GLN A 568 -5.48 -46.20 -17.69
N LYS A 569 -5.50 -46.58 -16.41
CA LYS A 569 -5.56 -45.63 -15.29
C LYS A 569 -4.29 -44.78 -15.20
N ARG A 570 -3.10 -45.37 -15.46
CA ARG A 570 -1.82 -44.64 -15.54
C ARG A 570 -1.84 -43.61 -16.68
N GLN A 571 -2.25 -44.02 -17.87
CA GLN A 571 -2.37 -43.15 -19.05
C GLN A 571 -3.41 -42.02 -18.85
N PHE A 572 -4.55 -42.34 -18.23
CA PHE A 572 -5.57 -41.34 -17.90
C PHE A 572 -5.08 -40.32 -16.87
N GLN A 573 -4.36 -40.76 -15.83
CA GLN A 573 -3.73 -39.89 -14.86
C GLN A 573 -2.71 -38.95 -15.53
N GLU A 574 -1.83 -39.49 -16.38
CA GLU A 574 -0.82 -38.72 -17.13
C GLU A 574 -1.46 -37.62 -18.02
N ILE A 575 -2.57 -37.92 -18.69
CA ILE A 575 -3.35 -36.93 -19.48
C ILE A 575 -3.99 -35.86 -18.59
N VAL A 576 -4.57 -36.25 -17.44
CA VAL A 576 -5.18 -35.31 -16.48
C VAL A 576 -4.13 -34.40 -15.86
N GLU A 577 -2.96 -34.92 -15.52
CA GLU A 577 -1.83 -34.16 -14.97
C GLU A 577 -1.29 -33.14 -16.00
N VAL A 578 -1.15 -33.52 -17.27
CA VAL A 578 -0.77 -32.58 -18.35
C VAL A 578 -1.82 -31.48 -18.52
N LYS A 579 -3.11 -31.83 -18.62
CA LYS A 579 -4.21 -30.84 -18.76
C LYS A 579 -4.32 -29.92 -17.55
N PHE A 580 -4.00 -30.40 -16.34
CA PHE A 580 -3.94 -29.57 -15.14
C PHE A 580 -2.73 -28.61 -15.13
N HIS A 581 -1.57 -29.05 -15.62
CA HIS A 581 -0.40 -28.17 -15.77
C HIS A 581 -0.61 -27.08 -16.83
N GLU A 582 -1.22 -27.41 -17.97
CA GLU A 582 -1.65 -26.42 -18.97
C GLU A 582 -2.60 -25.39 -18.34
N TRP A 583 -3.66 -25.85 -17.66
CA TRP A 583 -4.62 -24.97 -16.98
C TRP A 583 -3.97 -24.08 -15.91
N LEU A 584 -3.04 -24.61 -15.11
CA LEU A 584 -2.29 -23.84 -14.09
C LEU A 584 -1.39 -22.75 -14.71
N LEU A 585 -0.90 -22.96 -15.93
CA LEU A 585 -0.12 -21.97 -16.68
C LEU A 585 -1.03 -20.93 -17.35
N GLU A 586 -2.11 -21.35 -18.01
CA GLU A 586 -3.08 -20.47 -18.68
C GLU A 586 -3.81 -19.54 -17.71
N THR A 587 -4.11 -20.01 -16.49
CA THR A 587 -4.80 -19.22 -15.45
C THR A 587 -3.86 -18.45 -14.52
N GLY A 588 -2.56 -18.72 -14.55
CA GLY A 588 -1.57 -18.13 -13.64
C GLY A 588 -1.61 -18.68 -12.20
N HIS A 589 -2.57 -19.54 -11.83
CA HIS A 589 -2.68 -20.11 -10.48
C HIS A 589 -1.44 -20.90 -10.03
N ARG A 590 -0.58 -21.32 -10.96
CA ARG A 590 0.74 -21.86 -10.65
C ARG A 590 1.55 -20.97 -9.69
N GLN A 591 1.54 -19.65 -9.87
CA GLN A 591 2.34 -18.74 -9.03
C GLN A 591 1.85 -18.72 -7.57
N GLU A 592 0.55 -18.89 -7.35
CA GLU A 592 -0.01 -19.00 -6.01
C GLU A 592 0.51 -20.26 -5.32
N LEU A 593 0.43 -21.42 -5.98
CA LEU A 593 0.94 -22.70 -5.49
C LEU A 593 2.46 -22.68 -5.24
N ASP A 594 3.25 -22.29 -6.25
CA ASP A 594 4.72 -22.25 -6.18
C ASP A 594 5.21 -21.33 -5.03
N SER A 595 4.43 -20.30 -4.66
CA SER A 595 4.74 -19.37 -3.56
C SER A 595 4.30 -19.83 -2.16
N LEU A 596 3.44 -20.85 -2.06
CA LEU A 596 2.89 -21.36 -0.80
C LEU A 596 3.70 -22.54 -0.23
N ILE A 597 4.57 -23.16 -1.03
CA ILE A 597 5.39 -24.30 -0.65
C ILE A 597 6.64 -23.81 0.13
N PRO A 598 6.85 -24.20 1.39
CA PRO A 598 8.09 -23.88 2.11
C PRO A 598 9.27 -24.68 1.54
N PRO A 599 10.51 -24.14 1.51
CA PRO A 599 11.72 -24.86 1.06
C PRO A 599 12.16 -26.08 1.90
N THR A 600 11.30 -26.64 2.76
CA THR A 600 11.66 -27.57 3.84
C THR A 600 10.68 -28.72 4.06
N ILE A 601 10.23 -29.39 2.99
CA ILE A 601 10.12 -30.86 3.01
C ILE A 601 10.82 -31.41 1.76
N ALA A 602 12.12 -31.70 1.90
CA ALA A 602 12.81 -32.67 1.07
C ALA A 602 13.14 -33.87 1.98
N PRO A 603 12.85 -35.13 1.58
CA PRO A 603 13.29 -36.30 2.34
C PRO A 603 14.84 -36.35 2.35
N PRO A 604 15.45 -36.96 3.38
CA PRO A 604 16.91 -37.06 3.46
C PRO A 604 17.45 -37.79 2.23
N LYS A 605 18.21 -37.08 1.38
CA LYS A 605 18.81 -37.66 0.18
C LYS A 605 19.81 -38.73 0.58
N ALA A 606 19.54 -39.96 0.14
CA ALA A 606 20.56 -41.00 0.08
C ALA A 606 21.64 -40.63 -0.96
N SER A 607 22.78 -41.31 -0.85
CA SER A 607 24.01 -41.12 -1.64
C SER A 607 23.84 -40.92 -3.14
N ASP A 608 24.66 -40.00 -3.66
CA ASP A 608 25.30 -39.99 -4.98
C ASP A 608 24.40 -40.09 -6.23
N GLY A 609 24.00 -38.91 -6.71
CA GLY A 609 23.54 -38.65 -8.07
C GLY A 609 23.77 -37.18 -8.43
N PRO A 610 24.06 -36.82 -9.69
CA PRO A 610 24.46 -35.46 -10.05
C PRO A 610 23.34 -34.45 -9.78
N SER A 611 23.72 -33.32 -9.18
CA SER A 611 22.82 -32.20 -8.95
C SER A 611 22.40 -31.54 -10.25
N THR A 612 21.14 -31.13 -10.34
CA THR A 612 20.71 -30.08 -11.26
C THR A 612 21.50 -28.81 -10.93
N ASP A 613 22.41 -28.39 -11.82
CA ASP A 613 23.21 -27.16 -11.66
C ASP A 613 22.31 -25.93 -11.68
N THR A 614 21.85 -25.49 -10.51
CA THR A 614 21.26 -24.16 -10.32
C THR A 614 22.38 -23.13 -10.41
N PRO A 615 22.38 -22.20 -11.39
CA PRO A 615 23.47 -21.25 -11.62
C PRO A 615 23.69 -20.30 -10.43
N GLN A 616 24.94 -20.22 -9.95
CA GLN A 616 25.29 -19.57 -8.68
C GLN A 616 26.66 -18.88 -8.77
N ILE A 617 26.74 -17.64 -8.27
CA ILE A 617 27.96 -16.83 -8.16
C ILE A 617 28.11 -16.26 -6.74
N VAL A 618 29.35 -16.28 -6.23
CA VAL A 618 29.70 -15.80 -4.89
C VAL A 618 30.80 -14.74 -5.00
N PHE A 619 30.50 -13.54 -4.51
CA PHE A 619 31.38 -12.38 -4.48
C PHE A 619 31.96 -12.19 -3.08
N TYR A 620 33.23 -11.79 -2.97
CA TYR A 620 33.95 -11.63 -1.69
C TYR A 620 34.62 -10.25 -1.57
N GLU A 621 34.57 -9.59 -0.40
CA GLU A 621 35.19 -8.26 -0.18
C GLU A 621 36.72 -8.28 -0.26
N ASP A 622 37.36 -9.43 0.03
CA ASP A 622 38.82 -9.60 0.06
C ASP A 622 39.30 -10.64 -0.99
N LYS A 623 40.62 -10.75 -1.17
CA LYS A 623 41.24 -11.75 -2.07
C LYS A 623 41.15 -13.16 -1.49
N ASN A 624 41.33 -14.18 -2.34
CA ASN A 624 41.37 -15.60 -1.95
C ASN A 624 40.12 -16.08 -1.18
N PHE A 625 38.94 -15.58 -1.56
CA PHE A 625 37.62 -15.98 -1.04
C PHE A 625 37.44 -15.70 0.47
N GLN A 626 38.08 -14.62 0.95
CA GLN A 626 38.04 -14.18 2.35
C GLN A 626 37.12 -12.97 2.56
N GLY A 627 36.92 -12.61 3.84
CA GLY A 627 36.12 -11.44 4.23
C GLY A 627 34.62 -11.72 4.23
N ARG A 628 33.81 -10.67 4.06
CA ARG A 628 32.37 -10.81 3.85
C ARG A 628 32.12 -11.32 2.43
N ARG A 629 31.12 -12.20 2.28
CA ARG A 629 30.64 -12.69 0.98
C ARG A 629 29.19 -12.28 0.71
N TYR A 630 28.84 -12.19 -0.57
CA TYR A 630 27.46 -12.09 -1.08
C TYR A 630 27.28 -13.19 -2.13
N GLU A 631 26.13 -13.84 -2.07
CA GLU A 631 25.79 -15.05 -2.82
C GLU A 631 24.57 -14.74 -3.68
N CYS A 632 24.58 -15.17 -4.94
CA CYS A 632 23.69 -14.66 -5.97
C CYS A 632 23.34 -15.76 -6.99
N ASP A 633 22.05 -15.82 -7.33
CA ASP A 633 21.31 -16.91 -7.99
C ASP A 633 20.48 -16.41 -9.19
N SER A 634 20.51 -15.10 -9.44
CA SER A 634 19.64 -14.35 -10.33
C SER A 634 20.25 -12.98 -10.64
N ASP A 635 19.75 -12.25 -11.65
CA ASP A 635 20.23 -10.89 -11.95
C ASP A 635 20.11 -9.95 -10.73
N CYS A 636 21.18 -9.27 -10.36
CA CYS A 636 21.17 -8.29 -9.28
C CYS A 636 21.54 -6.90 -9.80
N SER A 637 20.60 -5.94 -9.70
CA SER A 637 20.79 -4.57 -10.20
C SER A 637 21.57 -3.65 -9.25
N ASP A 638 21.65 -3.96 -7.95
CA ASP A 638 22.50 -3.25 -6.99
C ASP A 638 22.80 -4.11 -5.76
N PHE A 639 24.04 -4.59 -5.64
CA PHE A 639 24.52 -5.32 -4.45
C PHE A 639 25.41 -4.50 -3.51
N HIS A 640 25.53 -3.18 -3.70
CA HIS A 640 26.37 -2.32 -2.84
C HIS A 640 25.90 -2.27 -1.38
N ALA A 641 24.64 -2.61 -1.13
CA ALA A 641 24.08 -2.77 0.22
C ALA A 641 24.57 -4.03 0.97
N TYR A 642 25.17 -5.00 0.27
CA TYR A 642 25.68 -6.26 0.81
C TYR A 642 27.21 -6.27 0.86
N LEU A 643 27.87 -5.86 -0.23
CA LEU A 643 29.33 -5.71 -0.34
C LEU A 643 29.72 -4.27 -0.64
N SER A 644 30.70 -3.75 0.09
CA SER A 644 31.29 -2.42 -0.16
C SER A 644 32.28 -2.41 -1.33
N ARG A 645 32.88 -3.57 -1.63
CA ARG A 645 33.87 -3.84 -2.69
C ARG A 645 33.86 -5.33 -3.04
N CYS A 646 34.50 -5.73 -4.15
CA CYS A 646 34.70 -7.13 -4.49
C CYS A 646 36.14 -7.37 -4.98
N ASN A 647 36.90 -8.20 -4.25
CA ASN A 647 38.29 -8.54 -4.59
C ASN A 647 38.47 -9.98 -5.07
N SER A 648 37.54 -10.90 -4.81
CA SER A 648 37.55 -12.25 -5.41
C SER A 648 36.14 -12.79 -5.65
N ILE A 649 36.00 -13.75 -6.59
CA ILE A 649 34.72 -14.31 -7.05
C ILE A 649 34.86 -15.83 -7.25
N ARG A 650 33.80 -16.58 -6.91
CA ARG A 650 33.58 -17.95 -7.40
C ARG A 650 32.33 -17.99 -8.25
N VAL A 651 32.39 -18.67 -9.39
CA VAL A 651 31.21 -19.08 -10.16
C VAL A 651 31.09 -20.58 -9.99
N GLU A 652 30.18 -21.02 -9.13
CA GLU A 652 29.99 -22.44 -8.81
C GLU A 652 29.29 -23.17 -9.97
N SER A 653 28.47 -22.45 -10.75
CA SER A 653 27.63 -22.95 -11.84
C SER A 653 27.11 -21.82 -12.74
N GLY A 654 26.90 -22.10 -14.03
CA GLY A 654 26.42 -21.12 -15.02
C GLY A 654 27.47 -20.10 -15.47
N ALA A 655 27.00 -19.11 -16.23
CA ALA A 655 27.80 -18.00 -16.74
C ALA A 655 27.15 -16.64 -16.44
N TRP A 656 27.98 -15.61 -16.30
CA TRP A 656 27.59 -14.33 -15.70
C TRP A 656 28.28 -13.13 -16.36
N VAL A 657 27.61 -11.98 -16.40
CA VAL A 657 28.20 -10.69 -16.74
C VAL A 657 28.14 -9.79 -15.52
N VAL A 658 29.29 -9.33 -15.03
CA VAL A 658 29.40 -8.47 -13.84
C VAL A 658 29.81 -7.05 -14.23
N TYR A 659 29.25 -6.06 -13.54
CA TYR A 659 29.30 -4.65 -13.92
C TYR A 659 29.86 -3.78 -12.77
N GLU A 660 30.71 -2.82 -13.12
CA GLU A 660 31.39 -1.91 -12.19
C GLU A 660 30.41 -1.08 -11.31
N ARG A 661 29.25 -0.69 -11.85
CA ARG A 661 28.29 0.22 -11.20
C ARG A 661 26.88 -0.39 -11.15
N PRO A 662 25.98 0.13 -10.29
CA PRO A 662 24.59 -0.32 -10.24
C PRO A 662 23.83 -0.13 -11.57
N ASN A 663 22.78 -0.92 -11.75
CA ASN A 663 21.87 -0.95 -12.90
C ASN A 663 22.55 -1.30 -14.24
N TYR A 664 23.50 -2.24 -14.20
CA TYR A 664 24.20 -2.80 -15.38
C TYR A 664 25.03 -1.75 -16.15
N MET A 665 25.72 -0.87 -15.40
CA MET A 665 26.42 0.29 -15.94
C MET A 665 27.92 0.26 -15.65
N GLY A 666 28.72 0.91 -16.52
CA GLY A 666 30.18 0.97 -16.36
C GLY A 666 30.87 -0.18 -17.11
N TYR A 667 32.07 -0.56 -16.68
CA TYR A 667 32.77 -1.67 -17.31
C TYR A 667 32.07 -3.01 -17.05
N GLN A 668 32.04 -3.85 -18.10
CA GLN A 668 31.46 -5.19 -18.11
C GLN A 668 32.61 -6.22 -18.06
N TYR A 669 32.41 -7.32 -17.34
CA TYR A 669 33.34 -8.44 -17.30
C TYR A 669 32.55 -9.74 -17.39
N VAL A 670 32.90 -10.61 -18.34
CA VAL A 670 32.19 -11.87 -18.58
C VAL A 670 32.90 -13.02 -17.87
N LEU A 671 32.15 -13.80 -17.11
CA LEU A 671 32.62 -14.90 -16.24
C LEU A 671 31.94 -16.21 -16.62
N THR A 672 32.67 -17.31 -16.50
CA THR A 672 32.19 -18.70 -16.62
C THR A 672 32.43 -19.42 -15.30
N ARG A 673 31.92 -20.66 -15.16
CA ARG A 673 32.22 -21.55 -14.03
C ARG A 673 33.73 -21.56 -13.70
N GLY A 674 34.08 -21.34 -12.43
CA GLY A 674 35.48 -21.32 -11.98
C GLY A 674 35.80 -20.39 -10.80
N GLU A 675 37.05 -20.48 -10.34
CA GLU A 675 37.60 -19.69 -9.23
C GLU A 675 38.43 -18.49 -9.71
N TYR A 676 38.09 -17.29 -9.21
CA TYR A 676 38.77 -16.04 -9.50
C TYR A 676 39.32 -15.40 -8.20
N PRO A 677 40.51 -15.82 -7.71
CA PRO A 677 41.04 -15.43 -6.40
C PRO A 677 41.45 -13.96 -6.26
N GLU A 678 41.54 -13.20 -7.36
CA GLU A 678 41.78 -11.75 -7.36
C GLU A 678 41.16 -11.09 -8.59
N TYR A 679 40.80 -9.80 -8.53
CA TYR A 679 40.10 -9.10 -9.62
C TYR A 679 40.86 -9.06 -10.96
N GLN A 680 42.20 -9.14 -10.92
CA GLN A 680 43.03 -9.31 -12.11
C GLN A 680 42.63 -10.55 -12.95
N ARG A 681 42.08 -11.60 -12.32
CA ARG A 681 41.72 -12.87 -12.98
C ARG A 681 40.50 -12.76 -13.90
N TRP A 682 39.64 -11.76 -13.70
CA TRP A 682 38.55 -11.42 -14.64
C TRP A 682 38.84 -10.18 -15.49
N MET A 683 40.11 -9.74 -15.54
CA MET A 683 40.55 -8.50 -16.18
C MET A 683 39.90 -7.24 -15.56
N GLY A 684 39.52 -7.30 -14.28
CA GLY A 684 38.97 -6.16 -13.53
C GLY A 684 39.94 -4.98 -13.46
N LEU A 685 39.45 -3.76 -13.74
CA LEU A 685 40.24 -2.54 -13.60
C LEU A 685 40.48 -2.15 -12.12
N ASN A 686 39.54 -2.50 -11.25
CA ASN A 686 39.51 -2.16 -9.83
C ASN A 686 38.65 -3.19 -9.07
N ASP A 687 38.53 -3.03 -7.75
CA ASP A 687 37.73 -3.87 -6.86
C ASP A 687 36.27 -3.40 -6.72
N ARG A 688 35.73 -2.67 -7.71
CA ARG A 688 34.35 -2.20 -7.73
C ARG A 688 33.53 -3.01 -8.71
N LEU A 689 32.56 -3.73 -8.16
CA LEU A 689 31.41 -4.26 -8.86
C LEU A 689 30.18 -3.88 -8.05
N SER A 690 29.03 -3.75 -8.71
CA SER A 690 27.76 -3.46 -8.00
C SER A 690 26.52 -4.02 -8.68
N SER A 691 26.61 -4.58 -9.88
CA SER A 691 25.50 -5.33 -10.47
C SER A 691 26.00 -6.52 -11.30
N CYS A 692 25.14 -7.52 -11.50
CA CYS A 692 25.44 -8.71 -12.27
C CYS A 692 24.20 -9.23 -13.00
N LYS A 693 24.42 -9.90 -14.14
CA LYS A 693 23.42 -10.65 -14.88
C LYS A 693 23.85 -12.10 -15.05
N MET A 694 22.90 -13.01 -15.10
CA MET A 694 23.09 -14.39 -15.56
C MET A 694 23.01 -14.46 -17.09
N VAL A 695 23.73 -15.39 -17.69
CA VAL A 695 23.62 -15.72 -19.12
C VAL A 695 22.84 -17.03 -19.28
N HIS A 696 21.67 -16.96 -19.93
CA HIS A 696 20.83 -18.12 -20.20
C HIS A 696 21.12 -18.68 -21.60
N PHE A 697 21.94 -19.73 -21.69
CA PHE A 697 22.22 -20.39 -22.96
C PHE A 697 21.03 -21.22 -23.47
N THR A 698 20.79 -21.21 -24.79
CA THR A 698 19.81 -22.08 -25.46
C THR A 698 20.50 -23.13 -26.32
N SER A 699 20.13 -24.40 -26.12
CA SER A 699 20.67 -25.53 -26.88
C SER A 699 20.38 -25.40 -28.37
N GLY A 700 21.38 -25.68 -29.22
CA GLY A 700 21.26 -25.64 -30.69
C GLY A 700 21.49 -24.27 -31.34
N SER A 701 21.92 -23.25 -30.59
CA SER A 701 22.18 -21.90 -31.12
C SER A 701 23.23 -21.88 -32.24
N GLN A 702 22.88 -21.30 -33.39
CA GLN A 702 23.76 -21.19 -34.56
C GLN A 702 24.53 -19.87 -34.54
N TYR A 703 25.58 -19.77 -33.71
CA TYR A 703 26.41 -18.57 -33.53
C TYR A 703 26.66 -17.81 -34.84
N LYS A 704 25.94 -16.70 -35.04
CA LYS A 704 25.95 -15.91 -36.26
C LYS A 704 25.71 -14.45 -35.95
N MET A 705 26.64 -13.62 -36.39
CA MET A 705 26.64 -12.16 -36.21
C MET A 705 27.07 -11.49 -37.51
N GLN A 706 26.66 -10.25 -37.73
CA GLN A 706 27.12 -9.44 -38.86
C GLN A 706 27.56 -8.06 -38.38
N LEU A 707 28.77 -7.68 -38.75
CA LEU A 707 29.42 -6.42 -38.40
C LEU A 707 29.32 -5.44 -39.56
N TYR A 708 29.25 -4.14 -39.26
CA TYR A 708 29.10 -3.08 -40.24
C TYR A 708 30.07 -1.93 -39.97
N GLU A 709 30.66 -1.42 -41.05
CA GLU A 709 31.63 -0.33 -41.06
C GLU A 709 31.06 0.99 -40.50
N LYS A 710 29.75 1.26 -40.73
CA LYS A 710 29.07 2.51 -40.36
C LYS A 710 27.89 2.24 -39.42
N ALA A 711 27.31 3.31 -38.86
CA ALA A 711 26.09 3.24 -38.06
C ALA A 711 24.88 2.81 -38.91
N ASP A 712 23.79 2.42 -38.23
CA ASP A 712 22.50 2.05 -38.84
C ASP A 712 22.60 1.03 -39.98
N PHE A 713 23.56 0.09 -39.86
CA PHE A 713 23.82 -1.01 -40.81
C PHE A 713 24.31 -0.55 -42.20
N GLY A 714 24.93 0.62 -42.27
CA GLY A 714 25.55 1.14 -43.49
C GLY A 714 27.02 0.74 -43.68
N GLY A 715 27.53 0.99 -44.89
CA GLY A 715 28.93 0.75 -45.27
C GLY A 715 29.21 -0.70 -45.68
N GLN A 716 30.47 -1.11 -45.63
CA GLN A 716 30.85 -2.51 -45.81
C GLN A 716 30.30 -3.36 -44.66
N ALA A 717 29.83 -4.58 -44.96
CA ALA A 717 29.34 -5.54 -43.98
C ALA A 717 30.15 -6.86 -44.02
N PHE A 718 30.31 -7.52 -42.88
CA PHE A 718 30.98 -8.82 -42.75
C PHE A 718 30.18 -9.77 -41.84
N GLU A 719 29.99 -11.03 -42.25
CA GLU A 719 29.30 -12.06 -41.46
C GLU A 719 30.29 -12.97 -40.72
N ALA A 720 30.11 -13.09 -39.41
CA ALA A 720 30.94 -13.87 -38.50
C ALA A 720 30.17 -15.05 -37.87
N THR A 721 30.76 -16.24 -37.98
CA THR A 721 30.34 -17.50 -37.33
C THR A 721 31.45 -18.12 -36.46
N GLU A 722 32.62 -17.48 -36.46
CA GLU A 722 33.86 -17.90 -35.79
C GLU A 722 34.46 -16.74 -34.99
N ASP A 723 35.37 -17.06 -34.09
CA ASP A 723 36.09 -16.08 -33.29
C ASP A 723 37.13 -15.31 -34.14
N CYS A 724 37.42 -14.08 -33.76
CA CYS A 724 38.33 -13.19 -34.49
C CYS A 724 39.30 -12.50 -33.52
N PRO A 725 40.58 -12.93 -33.47
CA PRO A 725 41.58 -12.34 -32.58
C PRO A 725 42.12 -10.98 -33.08
N SER A 726 41.91 -10.61 -34.34
CA SER A 726 42.35 -9.33 -34.92
C SER A 726 41.48 -8.91 -36.11
N LEU A 727 40.59 -7.93 -35.91
CA LEU A 727 39.79 -7.30 -36.97
C LEU A 727 40.67 -6.58 -38.02
N LEU A 728 41.77 -5.98 -37.58
CA LEU A 728 42.71 -5.24 -38.43
C LEU A 728 43.49 -6.16 -39.38
N GLU A 729 43.84 -7.37 -38.94
CA GLU A 729 44.51 -8.36 -39.80
C GLU A 729 43.51 -9.06 -40.72
N LYS A 730 42.37 -9.53 -40.20
CA LYS A 730 41.40 -10.33 -40.96
C LYS A 730 40.59 -9.48 -41.96
N PHE A 731 40.32 -8.20 -41.68
CA PHE A 731 39.45 -7.34 -42.51
C PHE A 731 39.97 -5.93 -42.79
N ARG A 732 41.16 -5.55 -42.29
CA ARG A 732 41.69 -4.15 -42.32
C ARG A 732 40.85 -3.12 -41.53
N TRP A 733 39.85 -3.55 -40.77
CA TRP A 733 38.98 -2.67 -39.99
C TRP A 733 39.60 -2.27 -38.65
N ARG A 734 39.46 -0.99 -38.28
CA ARG A 734 39.90 -0.43 -36.97
C ARG A 734 38.75 -0.24 -35.98
N GLU A 735 37.53 -0.24 -36.49
CA GLU A 735 36.31 0.18 -35.80
C GLU A 735 35.12 -0.66 -36.28
N VAL A 736 34.10 -0.80 -35.43
CA VAL A 736 32.80 -1.38 -35.75
C VAL A 736 31.74 -0.39 -35.29
N ASN A 737 30.92 0.11 -36.21
CA ASN A 737 29.95 1.17 -35.92
C ASN A 737 28.50 0.67 -35.80
N SER A 738 28.17 -0.50 -36.35
CA SER A 738 26.91 -1.20 -36.02
C SER A 738 27.07 -2.72 -36.18
N CYS A 739 26.19 -3.51 -35.55
CA CYS A 739 26.17 -4.96 -35.72
C CYS A 739 24.77 -5.57 -35.49
N LYS A 740 24.55 -6.76 -36.06
CA LYS A 740 23.37 -7.59 -35.81
C LYS A 740 23.82 -8.95 -35.30
N VAL A 741 23.38 -9.35 -34.13
CA VAL A 741 23.55 -10.72 -33.63
C VAL A 741 22.29 -11.49 -33.99
N PHE A 742 22.40 -12.39 -34.97
CA PHE A 742 21.28 -13.21 -35.43
C PHE A 742 21.01 -14.36 -34.47
N ASP A 743 22.05 -14.98 -33.92
CA ASP A 743 21.94 -16.06 -32.95
C ASP A 743 23.25 -16.30 -32.18
N GLY A 744 23.13 -16.91 -30.99
CA GLY A 744 24.22 -17.10 -30.03
C GLY A 744 24.64 -15.80 -29.31
N TRP A 745 25.59 -15.94 -28.38
CA TRP A 745 26.15 -14.84 -27.59
C TRP A 745 27.57 -14.51 -28.03
N TRP A 746 27.94 -13.23 -27.91
CA TRP A 746 29.24 -12.73 -28.36
C TRP A 746 29.84 -11.75 -27.36
N VAL A 747 31.17 -11.70 -27.30
CA VAL A 747 31.91 -10.70 -26.53
C VAL A 747 32.83 -9.92 -27.47
N PHE A 748 32.63 -8.61 -27.55
CA PHE A 748 33.55 -7.68 -28.19
C PHE A 748 34.67 -7.25 -27.24
N TYR A 749 35.84 -7.00 -27.81
CA TYR A 749 37.04 -6.56 -27.10
C TYR A 749 37.67 -5.33 -27.79
N GLU A 750 38.00 -4.34 -26.98
CA GLU A 750 38.61 -3.07 -27.41
C GLU A 750 40.02 -3.23 -28.02
N HIS A 751 40.71 -4.33 -27.75
CA HIS A 751 42.05 -4.64 -28.26
C HIS A 751 42.10 -6.02 -28.96
N PRO A 752 43.12 -6.27 -29.80
CA PRO A 752 43.38 -7.62 -30.34
C PRO A 752 43.64 -8.66 -29.25
N ASN A 753 43.49 -9.93 -29.60
CA ASN A 753 43.74 -11.10 -28.75
C ASN A 753 42.92 -11.13 -27.44
N TYR A 754 41.66 -10.69 -27.51
CA TYR A 754 40.65 -10.75 -26.45
C TYR A 754 41.03 -9.96 -25.19
N ARG A 755 41.48 -8.70 -25.38
CA ARG A 755 41.97 -7.80 -24.33
C ARG A 755 41.30 -6.42 -24.35
N GLY A 756 41.51 -5.63 -23.30
CA GLY A 756 40.88 -4.32 -23.13
C GLY A 756 39.48 -4.44 -22.54
N ARG A 757 38.64 -3.41 -22.73
CA ARG A 757 37.24 -3.46 -22.28
C ARG A 757 36.46 -4.54 -23.02
N GLN A 758 35.58 -5.22 -22.28
CA GLN A 758 34.65 -6.22 -22.78
C GLN A 758 33.27 -5.58 -22.97
N TYR A 759 32.56 -6.00 -24.02
CA TYR A 759 31.15 -5.67 -24.22
C TYR A 759 30.41 -6.97 -24.58
N PHE A 760 29.36 -7.29 -23.83
CA PHE A 760 28.53 -8.48 -24.05
C PHE A 760 27.40 -8.16 -25.03
N LEU A 761 27.19 -9.05 -26.01
CA LEU A 761 26.15 -8.91 -27.02
C LEU A 761 25.24 -10.15 -27.01
N GLU A 762 23.95 -9.87 -26.88
CA GLU A 762 22.83 -10.80 -26.97
C GLU A 762 22.23 -10.74 -28.39
N LYS A 763 21.32 -11.65 -28.72
CA LYS A 763 20.58 -11.67 -29.98
C LYS A 763 19.80 -10.35 -30.19
N GLY A 764 20.16 -9.54 -31.18
CA GLY A 764 19.61 -8.19 -31.34
C GLY A 764 20.23 -7.34 -32.45
N GLU A 765 19.72 -6.13 -32.60
CA GLU A 765 20.14 -5.12 -33.58
C GLU A 765 20.77 -3.90 -32.90
N TYR A 766 22.08 -3.73 -33.02
CA TYR A 766 22.84 -2.63 -32.43
C TYR A 766 23.24 -1.62 -33.51
N ARG A 767 22.62 -0.43 -33.50
CA ARG A 767 22.74 0.58 -34.57
C ARG A 767 23.95 1.51 -34.41
N LYS A 768 24.51 1.59 -33.21
CA LYS A 768 25.67 2.43 -32.83
C LYS A 768 26.44 1.83 -31.64
N PRO A 769 27.71 2.20 -31.39
CA PRO A 769 28.51 1.61 -30.32
C PRO A 769 27.94 1.79 -28.90
N GLY A 770 27.18 2.86 -28.68
CA GLY A 770 26.49 3.10 -27.41
C GLY A 770 25.43 2.04 -27.08
N ASP A 771 24.92 1.29 -28.07
CA ASP A 771 23.88 0.28 -27.86
C ASP A 771 24.45 -0.99 -27.20
N TRP A 772 25.73 -1.31 -27.40
CA TRP A 772 26.47 -2.34 -26.62
C TRP A 772 27.27 -1.73 -25.45
N GLY A 773 27.01 -0.47 -25.11
CA GLY A 773 27.63 0.22 -23.97
C GLY A 773 29.05 0.77 -24.20
N ALA A 774 29.54 0.81 -25.45
CA ALA A 774 30.84 1.37 -25.75
C ALA A 774 30.79 2.90 -25.95
N VAL A 775 31.82 3.59 -25.45
CA VAL A 775 32.03 5.04 -25.65
C VAL A 775 32.84 5.36 -26.91
N SER A 776 33.33 4.35 -27.62
CA SER A 776 34.11 4.43 -28.85
C SER A 776 33.72 3.26 -29.78
N PRO A 777 33.73 3.41 -31.12
CA PRO A 777 33.58 2.31 -32.06
C PRO A 777 34.80 1.38 -32.14
N THR A 778 35.87 1.63 -31.36
CA THR A 778 37.10 0.83 -31.34
C THR A 778 36.87 -0.59 -30.78
N ILE A 779 36.50 -1.51 -31.65
CA ILE A 779 36.52 -2.97 -31.43
C ILE A 779 37.66 -3.55 -32.27
N GLN A 780 38.45 -4.46 -31.70
CA GLN A 780 39.60 -5.06 -32.38
C GLN A 780 39.70 -6.59 -32.28
N SER A 781 38.99 -7.23 -31.36
CA SER A 781 38.73 -8.67 -31.42
C SER A 781 37.34 -9.02 -30.90
N PHE A 782 36.85 -10.20 -31.24
CA PHE A 782 35.57 -10.71 -30.73
C PHE A 782 35.58 -12.24 -30.67
N ARG A 783 34.82 -12.82 -29.74
CA ARG A 783 34.62 -14.27 -29.65
C ARG A 783 33.18 -14.62 -29.33
N ARG A 784 32.77 -15.81 -29.71
CA ARG A 784 31.53 -16.46 -29.26
C ARG A 784 31.63 -16.70 -27.75
N PHE A 785 30.51 -16.57 -27.07
CA PHE A 785 30.42 -16.91 -25.66
C PHE A 785 29.64 -18.21 -25.49
N THR A 786 30.34 -19.24 -25.02
CA THR A 786 29.85 -20.59 -24.71
C THR A 786 30.14 -20.90 -23.24
N GLU A 787 29.36 -21.80 -22.64
CA GLU A 787 29.76 -22.50 -21.41
C GLU A 787 30.80 -23.59 -21.70
#